data_AF-A0A958LUL0-F1
#
_entry.id   AF-A0A958LUL0-F1
#
_cell.length_a   1.000
_cell.length_b   1.000
_cell.length_c   1.000
_cell.angle_alpha   90.00
_cell.angle_beta   90.00
_cell.angle_gamma   90.00
#
_symmetry.space_group_name_H-M   'P 1'
#
loop_
_entity.id
_entity.type
_entity.pdbx_description
1 polymer ?
#
loop_
_entity_poly.entity_id
_entity_poly.type
_entity_poly.pdbx_seq_one_letter_code
_entity_poly.pdbx_strand_id
1 'polypeptide(L)'
;MGDKPQKPRYLTKSLYKIGRACPTRLYYTKKPTEYADKSLDDPFLKALAEGGFQVGALAQCYYPEGIGIETLDHDEAVRQTEEYLQRDQVVLFEPALRFENLFVRADILVKDGNHVRLIEVKAKSFDPDSLLEEIWGKAKGQVKPPALRKNILSSYREYIFDIAFQTYVLQKAHPEFSVTPFLMGPDKSRKTTVDGLNQKFFLVKDGKYTSVKTEGDVSPLALGEKILIEADMSEPVNLILSGQEQGEEVSGLSFEEEIELFSQSYFQDEKINIPIGAQCKHCQFRCSAEGLKNGFQECMKAQGVKPHDLDGPFVFDVWNYKRTQSCMDQGKILMCHLTEDDFGNNQSEDPFALSYAERQKKQVQMQNECCEVPYCQTEGLKNCIEDFEYPLHFIDFETSRVAIPFSAGKRPYEQIAFQFSHHVLEKDGTIRHMGQYINLDQGYFPNFDFVRALKKELHHDEGTIFRYSHHENTVLCDIHSQLAKSTEPDKDELMAFIETITTKKDPENKGEFLWQGKRNMVDLCELVIKYYMHPSIVNGSNSIKYVLPAILNESKFLQNKYSKNIYGKQKPISSLNMDEKTWIQFEGKEVLDPYKQLDPVFTDYDRTTLDLLMPEDEIQNGGAAMTAYARCQFTKMSIEERQKIKEALLKYCELDTLAMVMIYEYWLALLRGEERRVA
;
A
#
# COMPACT_ATOMS: atom_id res chain seq x y z
N MET A 1 -25.28 40.23 -5.54
CA MET A 1 -24.90 39.10 -4.67
C MET A 1 -23.52 39.44 -4.16
N GLY A 2 -23.40 39.76 -2.87
CA GLY A 2 -22.11 40.17 -2.29
C GLY A 2 -21.13 38.99 -2.32
N ASP A 3 -19.92 39.23 -2.79
CA ASP A 3 -18.80 38.30 -2.63
C ASP A 3 -18.71 37.92 -1.15
N LYS A 4 -18.89 36.63 -0.86
CA LYS A 4 -18.49 36.11 0.45
C LYS A 4 -16.98 36.37 0.55
N PRO A 5 -16.47 36.97 1.64
CA PRO A 5 -15.04 37.12 1.82
C PRO A 5 -14.40 35.74 1.69
N GLN A 6 -13.48 35.60 0.73
CA GLN A 6 -12.76 34.36 0.50
C GLN A 6 -11.97 34.05 1.78
N LYS A 7 -12.22 32.87 2.38
CA LYS A 7 -11.47 32.46 3.57
C LYS A 7 -9.97 32.48 3.25
N PRO A 8 -9.11 32.99 4.15
CA PRO A 8 -7.67 33.04 3.92
C PRO A 8 -7.12 31.64 3.64
N ARG A 9 -6.25 31.53 2.62
CA ARG A 9 -5.60 30.28 2.21
C ARG A 9 -4.29 30.13 2.94
N TYR A 10 -4.21 29.15 3.84
CA TYR A 10 -2.98 28.84 4.55
C TYR A 10 -2.23 27.70 3.87
N LEU A 11 -0.90 27.81 3.79
CA LEU A 11 -0.05 26.67 3.51
C LEU A 11 0.00 25.80 4.77
N THR A 12 -0.75 24.70 4.72
CA THR A 12 -0.78 23.71 5.79
C THR A 12 0.28 22.64 5.59
N LYS A 13 0.58 21.89 6.64
CA LYS A 13 1.43 20.69 6.61
C LYS A 13 1.11 19.73 5.45
N SER A 14 -0.16 19.41 5.23
CA SER A 14 -0.56 18.50 4.13
C SER A 14 -0.36 19.14 2.75
N LEU A 15 -0.59 20.44 2.62
CA LEU A 15 -0.32 21.18 1.38
C LEU A 15 1.18 21.29 1.11
N TYR A 16 2.01 21.53 2.14
CA TYR A 16 3.47 21.55 1.99
C TYR A 16 4.00 20.24 1.40
N LYS A 17 3.51 19.09 1.88
CA LYS A 17 3.82 17.76 1.32
C LYS A 17 3.38 17.62 -0.13
N ILE A 18 2.18 18.08 -0.47
CA ILE A 18 1.68 18.09 -1.86
C ILE A 18 2.61 18.94 -2.75
N GLY A 19 3.02 20.12 -2.27
CA GLY A 19 3.96 21.02 -2.94
C GLY A 19 5.33 20.37 -3.17
N ARG A 20 5.89 19.71 -2.16
CA ARG A 20 7.15 18.94 -2.28
C ARG A 20 7.06 17.82 -3.31
N ALA A 21 5.91 17.16 -3.44
CA ALA A 21 5.74 16.14 -4.47
C ALA A 21 5.66 16.76 -5.88
N CYS A 22 4.97 17.90 -6.02
CA CYS A 22 4.90 18.69 -7.24
C CYS A 22 4.23 20.05 -6.93
N PRO A 23 4.95 21.18 -7.04
CA PRO A 23 4.40 22.50 -6.67
C PRO A 23 3.15 22.88 -7.49
N THR A 24 3.05 22.43 -8.74
CA THR A 24 1.87 22.65 -9.58
C THR A 24 0.59 22.05 -8.98
N ARG A 25 0.69 20.97 -8.18
CA ARG A 25 -0.48 20.36 -7.53
C ARG A 25 -1.16 21.29 -6.52
N LEU A 26 -0.43 22.23 -5.92
CA LEU A 26 -0.99 23.23 -5.01
C LEU A 26 -2.11 24.06 -5.66
N TYR A 27 -1.99 24.31 -6.97
CA TYR A 27 -2.97 25.08 -7.74
C TYR A 27 -4.28 24.31 -7.99
N TYR A 28 -4.19 23.00 -8.26
CA TYR A 28 -5.36 22.16 -8.54
C TYR A 28 -6.07 21.69 -7.26
N THR A 29 -5.31 21.55 -6.16
CA THR A 29 -5.81 21.03 -4.88
C THR A 29 -6.86 21.97 -4.27
N LYS A 30 -7.85 21.40 -3.58
CA LYS A 30 -9.02 22.11 -3.01
C LYS A 30 -9.90 22.84 -4.05
N LYS A 31 -9.90 22.40 -5.32
CA LYS A 31 -10.83 22.85 -6.38
C LYS A 31 -11.65 21.70 -6.98
N PRO A 32 -12.45 20.97 -6.17
CA PRO A 32 -13.17 19.78 -6.62
C PRO A 32 -14.25 20.05 -7.69
N THR A 33 -14.67 21.31 -7.86
CA THR A 33 -15.61 21.73 -8.91
C THR A 33 -14.93 22.12 -10.22
N GLU A 34 -13.60 22.20 -10.25
CA GLU A 34 -12.84 22.61 -11.43
C GLU A 34 -11.94 21.50 -11.98
N TYR A 35 -11.33 20.70 -11.09
CA TYR A 35 -10.34 19.68 -11.46
C TYR A 35 -10.77 18.30 -10.99
N ALA A 36 -10.61 17.32 -11.87
CA ALA A 36 -10.72 15.91 -11.52
C ALA A 36 -9.52 15.54 -10.65
N ASP A 37 -9.79 14.94 -9.50
CA ASP A 37 -8.79 14.50 -8.53
C ASP A 37 -9.14 13.07 -8.11
N LYS A 38 -8.20 12.14 -8.30
CA LYS A 38 -8.36 10.73 -7.86
C LYS A 38 -7.88 10.50 -6.43
N SER A 39 -7.37 11.53 -5.74
CA SER A 39 -7.13 11.43 -4.30
C SER A 39 -8.45 11.26 -3.57
N LEU A 40 -8.44 10.41 -2.55
CA LEU A 40 -9.66 10.14 -1.80
C LEU A 40 -9.95 11.17 -0.73
N ASP A 41 -11.24 11.43 -0.61
CA ASP A 41 -11.86 12.35 0.34
C ASP A 41 -12.53 11.63 1.53
N ASP A 42 -12.23 10.34 1.80
CA ASP A 42 -12.73 9.63 3.00
C ASP A 42 -11.60 9.39 4.04
N PRO A 43 -11.53 10.24 5.10
CA PRO A 43 -10.57 10.10 6.18
C PRO A 43 -10.72 8.81 7.00
N PHE A 44 -11.93 8.23 7.06
CA PHE A 44 -12.21 7.07 7.90
C PHE A 44 -11.57 5.80 7.33
N LEU A 45 -11.72 5.57 6.03
CA LEU A 45 -11.06 4.42 5.39
C LEU A 45 -9.55 4.57 5.37
N LYS A 46 -9.05 5.81 5.15
CA LYS A 46 -7.62 6.10 5.28
C LYS A 46 -7.11 5.80 6.69
N ALA A 47 -7.87 6.17 7.73
CA ALA A 47 -7.55 5.87 9.12
C ALA A 47 -7.48 4.36 9.39
N LEU A 48 -8.41 3.58 8.83
CA LEU A 48 -8.44 2.13 8.97
C LEU A 48 -7.24 1.46 8.28
N ALA A 49 -6.83 1.95 7.11
CA ALA A 49 -5.68 1.43 6.38
C ALA A 49 -4.35 1.76 7.07
N GLU A 50 -4.16 3.01 7.49
CA GLU A 50 -2.88 3.49 8.03
C GLU A 50 -2.69 3.21 9.54
N GLY A 51 -3.78 3.06 10.31
CA GLY A 51 -3.74 2.90 11.77
C GLY A 51 -3.23 4.12 12.54
N GLY A 52 -3.05 5.26 11.86
CA GLY A 52 -2.45 6.49 12.41
C GLY A 52 -3.19 7.06 13.62
N PHE A 53 -4.52 7.03 13.57
CA PHE A 53 -5.39 7.57 14.62
C PHE A 53 -5.22 6.84 15.95
N GLN A 54 -5.17 5.50 15.94
CA GLN A 54 -5.00 4.69 17.15
C GLN A 54 -3.60 4.89 17.76
N VAL A 55 -2.57 5.01 16.92
CA VAL A 55 -1.20 5.33 17.40
C VAL A 55 -1.16 6.72 18.02
N GLY A 56 -1.82 7.71 17.41
CA GLY A 56 -1.99 9.06 17.97
C GLY A 56 -2.67 9.04 19.34
N ALA A 57 -3.78 8.31 19.48
CA ALA A 57 -4.48 8.18 20.75
C ALA A 57 -3.62 7.50 21.83
N LEU A 58 -2.89 6.43 21.49
CA LEU A 58 -1.94 5.79 22.41
C LEU A 58 -0.82 6.75 22.84
N ALA A 59 -0.28 7.55 21.92
CA ALA A 59 0.72 8.57 22.22
C ALA A 59 0.18 9.62 23.19
N GLN A 60 -1.04 10.10 22.99
CA GLN A 60 -1.70 11.03 23.93
C GLN A 60 -1.84 10.42 25.33
N CYS A 61 -2.21 9.13 25.43
CA CYS A 61 -2.30 8.46 26.73
C CYS A 61 -0.96 8.33 27.48
N TYR A 62 0.19 8.55 26.83
CA TYR A 62 1.49 8.63 27.51
C TYR A 62 1.70 9.94 28.27
N TYR A 63 0.83 10.93 28.10
CA TYR A 63 0.81 12.22 28.79
C TYR A 63 -0.57 12.46 29.42
N PRO A 64 -0.90 11.82 30.56
CA PRO A 64 -2.23 11.90 31.16
C PRO A 64 -2.66 13.33 31.57
N GLU A 65 -1.71 14.25 31.70
CA GLU A 65 -1.92 15.67 32.00
C GLU A 65 -2.19 16.54 30.76
N GLY A 66 -2.10 15.98 29.56
CA GLY A 66 -2.20 16.72 28.30
C GLY A 66 -3.59 17.29 28.03
N ILE A 67 -3.62 18.44 27.36
CA ILE A 67 -4.85 19.19 27.05
C ILE A 67 -5.05 19.20 25.54
N GLY A 68 -6.19 18.70 25.07
CA GLY A 68 -6.54 18.72 23.64
C GLY A 68 -7.11 20.05 23.17
N ILE A 69 -6.66 20.51 22.00
CA ILE A 69 -7.26 21.64 21.27
C ILE A 69 -8.26 21.09 20.24
N GLU A 70 -9.52 20.94 20.65
CA GLU A 70 -10.53 20.19 19.89
C GLU A 70 -11.23 21.00 18.78
N THR A 71 -11.14 22.34 18.84
CA THR A 71 -11.82 23.20 17.86
C THR A 71 -11.25 23.03 16.45
N LEU A 72 -12.14 23.07 15.45
CA LEU A 72 -11.80 23.02 14.03
C LEU A 72 -11.66 24.42 13.40
N ASP A 73 -12.09 25.45 14.12
CA ASP A 73 -11.89 26.83 13.67
C ASP A 73 -10.43 27.22 13.88
N HIS A 74 -9.76 27.63 12.80
CA HIS A 74 -8.32 27.89 12.83
C HIS A 74 -7.94 29.03 13.78
N ASP A 75 -8.74 30.11 13.81
CA ASP A 75 -8.44 31.28 14.62
C ASP A 75 -8.65 30.96 16.11
N GLU A 76 -9.74 30.27 16.43
CA GLU A 76 -10.02 29.84 17.80
C GLU A 76 -9.00 28.80 18.30
N ALA A 77 -8.56 27.87 17.43
CA ALA A 77 -7.54 26.89 17.78
C ALA A 77 -6.22 27.57 18.14
N VAL A 78 -5.78 28.53 17.32
CA VAL A 78 -4.55 29.31 17.60
C VAL A 78 -4.72 30.09 18.90
N ARG A 79 -5.86 30.77 19.10
CA ARG A 79 -6.13 31.53 20.32
C ARG A 79 -6.04 30.65 21.58
N GLN A 80 -6.63 29.46 21.56
CA GLN A 80 -6.57 28.52 22.67
C GLN A 80 -5.14 28.02 22.92
N THR A 81 -4.39 27.68 21.87
CA THR A 81 -2.97 27.31 21.98
C THR A 81 -2.17 28.42 22.68
N GLU A 82 -2.28 29.66 22.21
CA GLU A 82 -1.56 30.82 22.77
C GLU A 82 -1.86 31.05 24.26
N GLU A 83 -3.14 30.88 24.65
CA GLU A 83 -3.57 31.01 26.04
C GLU A 83 -2.89 29.98 26.95
N TYR A 84 -2.77 28.73 26.49
CA TYR A 84 -2.10 27.68 27.24
C TYR A 84 -0.58 27.81 27.24
N LEU A 85 0.03 28.30 26.16
CA LEU A 85 1.49 28.51 26.07
C LEU A 85 2.01 29.57 27.05
N GLN A 86 1.13 30.41 27.63
CA GLN A 86 1.48 31.32 28.73
C GLN A 86 1.89 30.60 30.03
N ARG A 87 1.56 29.31 30.18
CA ARG A 87 1.97 28.51 31.35
C ARG A 87 3.44 28.16 31.25
N ASP A 88 4.14 28.12 32.38
CA ASP A 88 5.54 27.67 32.43
C ASP A 88 5.67 26.23 31.96
N GLN A 89 4.75 25.35 32.37
CA GLN A 89 4.71 23.95 31.98
C GLN A 89 3.33 23.57 31.44
N VAL A 90 3.30 22.98 30.24
CA VAL A 90 2.05 22.50 29.63
C VAL A 90 2.32 21.42 28.59
N VAL A 91 1.43 20.42 28.50
CA VAL A 91 1.36 19.47 27.40
C VAL A 91 0.08 19.71 26.62
N LEU A 92 0.21 19.92 25.31
CA LEU A 92 -0.90 20.17 24.40
C LEU A 92 -0.98 19.07 23.36
N PHE A 93 -2.19 18.60 23.09
CA PHE A 93 -2.50 17.72 21.97
C PHE A 93 -3.16 18.52 20.86
N GLU A 94 -2.68 18.31 19.65
CA GLU A 94 -3.19 19.00 18.47
C GLU A 94 -3.13 20.55 18.53
N PRO A 95 -2.12 21.19 19.16
CA PRO A 95 -2.04 22.66 19.19
C PRO A 95 -1.88 23.24 17.79
N ALA A 96 -2.67 24.27 17.51
CA ALA A 96 -2.57 25.05 16.28
C ALA A 96 -1.58 26.20 16.45
N LEU A 97 -0.65 26.33 15.51
CA LEU A 97 0.36 27.39 15.45
C LEU A 97 0.25 28.10 14.09
N ARG A 98 0.47 29.41 14.08
CA ARG A 98 0.40 30.23 12.86
C ARG A 98 1.55 31.23 12.80
N PHE A 99 2.15 31.31 11.63
CA PHE A 99 3.08 32.39 11.28
C PHE A 99 2.75 32.88 9.87
N GLU A 100 2.32 34.13 9.74
CA GLU A 100 1.82 34.69 8.47
C GLU A 100 0.76 33.77 7.79
N ASN A 101 1.04 33.32 6.57
CA ASN A 101 0.18 32.41 5.79
C ASN A 101 0.49 30.92 6.03
N LEU A 102 1.32 30.59 7.01
CA LEU A 102 1.66 29.22 7.40
C LEU A 102 0.80 28.78 8.57
N PHE A 103 0.23 27.58 8.49
CA PHE A 103 -0.60 27.02 9.54
C PHE A 103 -0.24 25.56 9.81
N VAL A 104 0.03 25.23 11.07
CA VAL A 104 0.33 23.85 11.48
C VAL A 104 -0.51 23.46 12.66
N ARG A 105 -0.91 22.18 12.69
CA ARG A 105 -1.46 21.53 13.87
C ARG A 105 -0.52 20.39 14.22
N ALA A 106 0.24 20.55 15.29
CA ALA A 106 1.24 19.58 15.72
C ALA A 106 0.57 18.45 16.50
N ASP A 107 1.11 17.24 16.50
CA ASP A 107 0.44 16.13 17.20
C ASP A 107 0.51 16.29 18.72
N ILE A 108 1.71 16.49 19.27
CA ILE A 108 1.93 16.76 20.70
C ILE A 108 3.00 17.85 20.87
N LEU A 109 2.75 18.81 21.77
CA LEU A 109 3.72 19.83 22.19
C LEU A 109 3.89 19.77 23.71
N VAL A 110 5.13 19.58 24.18
CA VAL A 110 5.48 19.61 25.60
C VAL A 110 6.35 20.82 25.86
N LYS A 111 5.87 21.77 26.67
CA LYS A 111 6.59 22.99 27.04
C LYS A 111 7.05 22.92 28.50
N ASP A 112 8.32 23.28 28.72
CA ASP A 112 8.93 23.48 30.03
C ASP A 112 9.80 24.75 30.01
N GLY A 113 9.30 25.83 30.60
CA GLY A 113 9.87 27.17 30.44
C GLY A 113 9.89 27.58 28.96
N ASN A 114 11.08 27.89 28.45
CA ASN A 114 11.29 28.21 27.03
C ASN A 114 11.71 26.99 26.20
N HIS A 115 11.86 25.82 26.81
CA HIS A 115 12.18 24.60 26.08
C HIS A 115 10.89 23.94 25.62
N VAL A 116 10.80 23.64 24.32
CA VAL A 116 9.62 23.03 23.71
C VAL A 116 10.02 21.78 22.97
N ARG A 117 9.41 20.65 23.33
CA ARG A 117 9.50 19.41 22.57
C ARG A 117 8.31 19.36 21.62
N LEU A 118 8.60 19.32 20.33
CA LEU A 118 7.61 19.22 19.27
C LEU A 118 7.59 17.79 18.75
N ILE A 119 6.53 17.04 19.01
CA ILE A 119 6.47 15.60 18.78
C ILE A 119 5.48 15.31 17.66
N GLU A 120 5.99 14.76 16.56
CA GLU A 120 5.21 14.26 15.43
C GLU A 120 4.96 12.75 15.62
N VAL A 121 3.70 12.32 15.61
CA VAL A 121 3.32 10.93 15.81
C VAL A 121 3.06 10.26 14.46
N LYS A 122 3.65 9.07 14.24
CA LYS A 122 3.44 8.26 13.05
C LYS A 122 3.20 6.79 13.38
N ALA A 123 2.22 6.20 12.69
CA ALA A 123 2.10 4.76 12.52
C ALA A 123 3.13 4.25 11.51
N LYS A 124 4.38 4.64 11.68
CA LYS A 124 5.53 4.06 11.01
C LYS A 124 6.45 3.57 12.10
N SER A 125 6.67 2.27 12.13
CA SER A 125 7.58 1.69 13.11
C SER A 125 9.05 1.90 12.75
N PHE A 126 9.89 2.06 13.76
CA PHE A 126 11.33 2.19 13.63
C PHE A 126 12.06 1.34 14.67
N ASP A 127 13.33 1.05 14.40
CA ASP A 127 14.23 0.40 15.34
C ASP A 127 15.23 1.46 15.85
N PRO A 128 15.25 1.77 17.17
CA PRO A 128 16.15 2.77 17.72
C PRO A 128 17.62 2.52 17.39
N ASP A 129 18.03 1.26 17.29
CA ASP A 129 19.44 0.88 17.09
C ASP A 129 19.89 1.12 15.64
N SER A 130 18.97 1.06 14.67
CA SER A 130 19.25 1.31 13.25
C SER A 130 18.70 2.63 12.71
N LEU A 131 18.01 3.44 13.51
CA LEU A 131 17.31 4.62 13.01
C LEU A 131 18.20 5.60 12.22
N LEU A 132 19.42 5.86 12.69
CA LEU A 132 20.36 6.73 11.96
C LEU A 132 20.80 6.10 10.63
N GLU A 133 20.92 4.77 10.56
CA GLU A 133 21.16 4.05 9.29
C GLU A 133 19.96 4.16 8.36
N GLU A 134 18.75 4.12 8.91
CA GLU A 134 17.51 4.22 8.14
C GLU A 134 17.26 5.63 7.58
N ILE A 135 17.75 6.66 8.27
CA ILE A 135 17.65 8.06 7.82
C ILE A 135 18.75 8.39 6.80
N TRP A 136 20.00 8.04 7.09
CA TRP A 136 21.18 8.50 6.33
C TRP A 136 21.79 7.45 5.39
N GLY A 137 21.49 6.18 5.60
CA GLY A 137 22.13 5.06 4.94
C GLY A 137 23.50 4.69 5.54
N LYS A 138 24.18 3.75 4.88
CA LYS A 138 25.48 3.22 5.29
C LYS A 138 26.62 3.77 4.43
N ALA A 139 27.80 3.90 5.02
CA ALA A 139 29.08 4.04 4.34
C ALA A 139 30.06 2.99 4.89
N LYS A 140 30.65 2.17 4.01
CA LYS A 140 31.57 1.07 4.39
C LYS A 140 31.00 0.14 5.47
N GLY A 141 29.70 -0.14 5.42
CA GLY A 141 29.02 -1.06 6.35
C GLY A 141 28.64 -0.46 7.71
N GLN A 142 28.92 0.84 7.95
CA GLN A 142 28.53 1.56 9.16
C GLN A 142 27.61 2.74 8.84
N VAL A 143 26.89 3.27 9.83
CA VAL A 143 26.15 4.55 9.70
C VAL A 143 27.07 5.60 9.08
N LYS A 144 26.56 6.40 8.13
CA LYS A 144 27.34 7.53 7.60
C LYS A 144 27.79 8.45 8.76
N PRO A 145 29.09 8.80 8.85
CA PRO A 145 29.55 9.77 9.84
C PRO A 145 28.94 11.14 9.56
N PRO A 146 28.78 12.02 10.58
CA PRO A 146 28.12 13.33 10.42
C PRO A 146 28.59 14.15 9.21
N ALA A 147 29.90 14.19 8.95
CA ALA A 147 30.48 14.91 7.81
C ALA A 147 30.04 14.39 6.42
N LEU A 148 29.47 13.18 6.32
CA LEU A 148 28.97 12.56 5.08
C LEU A 148 27.45 12.43 5.06
N ARG A 149 26.74 12.91 6.08
CA ARG A 149 25.28 12.88 6.16
C ARG A 149 24.71 13.95 5.23
N LYS A 150 24.38 13.49 4.03
CA LYS A 150 23.66 14.21 2.98
C LYS A 150 22.69 13.25 2.31
N ASN A 151 21.60 13.79 1.81
CA ASN A 151 20.45 13.14 1.20
C ASN A 151 19.74 12.19 2.18
N ILE A 152 18.72 12.71 2.86
CA ILE A 152 17.80 11.89 3.65
C ILE A 152 17.16 10.83 2.74
N LEU A 153 17.18 9.57 3.20
CA LEU A 153 16.59 8.44 2.47
C LEU A 153 15.08 8.64 2.28
N SER A 154 14.58 8.23 1.12
CA SER A 154 13.17 8.47 0.70
C SER A 154 12.13 7.98 1.71
N SER A 155 12.43 6.89 2.43
CA SER A 155 11.56 6.30 3.43
C SER A 155 11.30 7.20 4.66
N TYR A 156 12.19 8.15 4.97
CA TYR A 156 12.06 9.08 6.09
C TYR A 156 11.91 10.54 5.66
N ARG A 157 12.24 10.85 4.40
CA ARG A 157 12.28 12.22 3.87
C ARG A 157 11.00 12.99 4.14
N GLU A 158 9.84 12.43 3.80
CA GLU A 158 8.56 13.13 3.99
C GLU A 158 8.30 13.49 5.46
N TYR A 159 8.58 12.59 6.41
CA TYR A 159 8.35 12.83 7.83
C TYR A 159 9.31 13.87 8.41
N ILE A 160 10.57 13.87 7.99
CA ILE A 160 11.54 14.83 8.50
C ILE A 160 11.26 16.23 7.94
N PHE A 161 10.94 16.36 6.65
CA PHE A 161 10.55 17.66 6.06
C PHE A 161 9.26 18.21 6.67
N ASP A 162 8.32 17.33 7.01
CA ASP A 162 7.11 17.67 7.76
C ASP A 162 7.43 18.24 9.16
N ILE A 163 8.27 17.55 9.92
CA ILE A 163 8.74 18.02 11.23
C ILE A 163 9.51 19.33 11.10
N ALA A 164 10.36 19.48 10.08
CA ALA A 164 11.10 20.70 9.82
C ALA A 164 10.18 21.88 9.51
N PHE A 165 9.11 21.67 8.73
CA PHE A 165 8.09 22.70 8.45
C PHE A 165 7.38 23.15 9.72
N GLN A 166 6.97 22.21 10.57
CA GLN A 166 6.32 22.54 11.84
C GLN A 166 7.28 23.25 12.81
N THR A 167 8.53 22.80 12.87
CA THR A 167 9.59 23.43 13.67
C THR A 167 9.84 24.86 13.22
N TYR A 168 9.92 25.09 11.89
CA TYR A 168 10.08 26.41 11.31
C TYR A 168 8.93 27.35 11.68
N VAL A 169 7.67 26.90 11.52
CA VAL A 169 6.49 27.71 11.89
C VAL A 169 6.49 28.05 13.38
N LEU A 170 6.79 27.08 14.25
CA LEU A 170 6.88 27.31 15.70
C LEU A 170 7.97 28.31 16.06
N GLN A 171 9.18 28.16 15.51
CA GLN A 171 10.31 29.06 15.78
C GLN A 171 10.07 30.48 15.27
N LYS A 172 9.35 30.65 14.16
CA LYS A 172 8.99 31.97 13.63
C LYS A 172 7.87 32.63 14.42
N ALA A 173 6.89 31.85 14.91
CA ALA A 173 5.82 32.33 15.78
C ALA A 173 6.33 32.67 17.19
N HIS A 174 7.29 31.90 17.72
CA HIS A 174 7.85 32.03 19.06
C HIS A 174 9.39 32.00 19.05
N PRO A 175 10.05 33.12 18.70
CA PRO A 175 11.52 33.18 18.63
C PRO A 175 12.23 32.95 19.97
N GLU A 176 11.52 33.07 21.09
CA GLU A 176 12.01 32.82 22.44
C GLU A 176 12.14 31.33 22.79
N PHE A 177 11.50 30.44 22.04
CA PHE A 177 11.51 29.01 22.31
C PHE A 177 12.75 28.32 21.75
N SER A 178 13.32 27.43 22.57
CA SER A 178 14.29 26.43 22.16
C SER A 178 13.54 25.14 21.83
N VAL A 179 13.42 24.82 20.54
CA VAL A 179 12.63 23.70 20.05
C VAL A 179 13.49 22.45 19.84
N THR A 180 13.10 21.33 20.42
CA THR A 180 13.63 19.99 20.11
C THR A 180 12.56 19.17 19.39
N PRO A 181 12.75 18.88 18.09
CA PRO A 181 11.80 18.08 17.32
C PRO A 181 11.98 16.58 17.57
N PHE A 182 10.86 15.86 17.68
CA PHE A 182 10.82 14.40 17.84
C PHE A 182 9.91 13.77 16.79
N LEU A 183 10.30 12.57 16.34
CA LEU A 183 9.42 11.63 15.66
C LEU A 183 9.06 10.53 16.64
N MET A 184 7.77 10.36 16.94
CA MET A 184 7.25 9.27 17.78
C MET A 184 6.56 8.21 16.92
N GLY A 185 6.79 6.94 17.21
CA GLY A 185 6.11 5.84 16.54
C GLY A 185 6.46 4.48 17.14
N PRO A 186 5.88 3.39 16.63
CA PRO A 186 6.04 2.07 17.22
C PRO A 186 7.49 1.54 17.13
N ASP A 187 8.01 1.01 18.24
CA ASP A 187 9.32 0.36 18.30
C ASP A 187 9.21 -1.10 17.86
N LYS A 188 9.86 -1.48 16.75
CA LYS A 188 9.85 -2.86 16.23
C LYS A 188 10.53 -3.87 17.17
N SER A 189 11.43 -3.42 18.03
CA SER A 189 12.16 -4.28 18.96
C SER A 189 11.33 -4.65 20.19
N ARG A 190 10.42 -3.74 20.59
CA ARG A 190 9.59 -3.84 21.80
C ARG A 190 8.44 -4.80 21.63
N LYS A 191 8.12 -5.48 22.72
CA LYS A 191 6.95 -6.35 22.84
C LYS A 191 5.93 -5.66 23.73
N THR A 192 4.65 -5.76 23.39
CA THR A 192 3.60 -5.35 24.32
C THR A 192 3.62 -6.27 25.55
N THR A 193 3.35 -5.71 26.72
CA THR A 193 3.37 -6.43 28.01
C THR A 193 1.96 -6.74 28.54
N VAL A 194 0.93 -6.25 27.85
CA VAL A 194 -0.47 -6.43 28.21
C VAL A 194 -1.26 -7.00 27.03
N ASP A 195 -2.29 -7.79 27.33
CA ASP A 195 -3.27 -8.24 26.35
C ASP A 195 -4.31 -7.15 26.06
N GLY A 196 -4.81 -7.13 24.83
CA GLY A 196 -5.91 -6.25 24.44
C GLY A 196 -5.56 -4.76 24.41
N LEU A 197 -4.28 -4.39 24.30
CA LEU A 197 -3.86 -2.98 24.18
C LEU A 197 -4.56 -2.28 23.01
N ASN A 198 -4.63 -2.96 21.87
CA ASN A 198 -5.28 -2.46 20.67
C ASN A 198 -6.81 -2.29 20.85
N GLN A 199 -7.44 -3.08 21.73
CA GLN A 199 -8.87 -3.04 22.04
C GLN A 199 -9.23 -1.90 23.01
N LYS A 200 -8.28 -1.02 23.33
CA LYS A 200 -8.54 0.21 24.08
C LYS A 200 -8.82 1.41 23.17
N PHE A 201 -8.58 1.31 21.86
CA PHE A 201 -8.60 2.42 20.91
C PHE A 201 -9.52 2.12 19.72
N PHE A 202 -10.79 2.54 19.79
CA PHE A 202 -11.77 2.29 18.74
C PHE A 202 -11.97 3.51 17.85
N LEU A 203 -11.99 3.30 16.53
CA LEU A 203 -12.34 4.32 15.56
C LEU A 203 -13.85 4.57 15.57
N VAL A 204 -14.21 5.86 15.59
CA VAL A 204 -15.59 6.33 15.52
C VAL A 204 -15.70 7.34 14.37
N LYS A 205 -16.77 7.21 13.58
CA LYS A 205 -17.12 8.16 12.51
C LYS A 205 -18.29 9.01 12.96
N ASP A 206 -18.12 10.33 12.98
CA ASP A 206 -19.19 11.30 13.21
C ASP A 206 -19.31 12.24 12.00
N GLY A 207 -20.29 11.96 11.13
CA GLY A 207 -20.42 12.62 9.83
C GLY A 207 -19.18 12.46 8.95
N LYS A 208 -18.47 13.57 8.70
CA LYS A 208 -17.20 13.59 7.93
C LYS A 208 -15.95 13.44 8.80
N TYR A 209 -16.10 13.43 10.12
CA TYR A 209 -14.99 13.41 11.06
C TYR A 209 -14.71 11.98 11.53
N THR A 210 -13.43 11.66 11.68
CA THR A 210 -12.94 10.40 12.24
C THR A 210 -12.16 10.71 13.50
N SER A 211 -12.44 10.00 14.58
CA SER A 211 -11.75 10.14 15.86
C SER A 211 -11.56 8.79 16.52
N VAL A 212 -10.78 8.75 17.61
CA VAL A 212 -10.61 7.57 18.45
C VAL A 212 -11.36 7.77 19.75
N LYS A 213 -12.18 6.79 20.09
CA LYS A 213 -12.75 6.64 21.43
C LYS A 213 -11.92 5.65 22.22
N THR A 214 -11.42 6.08 23.37
CA THR A 214 -10.75 5.20 24.32
C THR A 214 -11.77 4.42 25.15
N GLU A 215 -11.48 3.14 25.39
CA GLU A 215 -12.34 2.27 26.23
C GLU A 215 -11.52 1.53 27.28
N GLY A 216 -12.13 1.34 28.46
CA GLY A 216 -11.50 0.71 29.60
C GLY A 216 -10.47 1.59 30.30
N ASP A 217 -9.60 0.96 31.11
CA ASP A 217 -8.52 1.65 31.81
C ASP A 217 -7.35 1.92 30.84
N VAL A 218 -7.03 3.21 30.65
CA VAL A 218 -5.90 3.70 29.84
C VAL A 218 -4.81 4.36 30.70
N SER A 219 -4.79 4.06 32.01
CA SER A 219 -3.71 4.48 32.89
C SER A 219 -2.37 3.88 32.46
N PRO A 220 -1.23 4.50 32.81
CA PRO A 220 0.10 3.97 32.48
C PRO A 220 0.29 2.51 32.92
N LEU A 221 -0.31 2.10 34.04
CA LEU A 221 -0.27 0.70 34.49
C LEU A 221 -1.03 -0.24 33.55
N ALA A 222 -2.22 0.16 33.09
CA ALA A 222 -3.07 -0.65 32.22
C ALA A 222 -2.59 -0.69 30.76
N LEU A 223 -1.81 0.28 30.31
CA LEU A 223 -1.16 0.29 29.00
C LEU A 223 0.10 -0.59 28.96
N GLY A 224 0.70 -0.87 30.12
CA GLY A 224 1.96 -1.60 30.23
C GLY A 224 3.16 -0.78 29.79
N GLU A 225 4.25 -1.47 29.46
CA GLU A 225 5.45 -0.83 28.89
C GLU A 225 5.15 -0.08 27.58
N LYS A 226 5.77 1.09 27.43
CA LYS A 226 5.61 1.90 26.22
C LYS A 226 6.15 1.16 24.99
N ILE A 227 5.30 1.02 23.98
CA ILE A 227 5.66 0.46 22.67
C ILE A 227 5.91 1.56 21.63
N LEU A 228 5.52 2.81 21.90
CA LEU A 228 5.93 3.96 21.11
C LEU A 228 7.15 4.60 21.75
N ILE A 229 8.12 4.94 20.92
CA ILE A 229 9.38 5.57 21.31
C ILE A 229 9.48 6.92 20.63
N GLU A 230 10.25 7.82 21.25
CA GLU A 230 10.55 9.14 20.70
C GLU A 230 11.97 9.15 20.18
N ALA A 231 12.13 9.53 18.92
CA ALA A 231 13.43 9.73 18.31
C ALA A 231 13.70 11.21 18.10
N ASP A 232 14.84 11.68 18.59
CA ASP A 232 15.30 13.06 18.43
C ASP A 232 15.67 13.32 16.96
N MET A 233 14.97 14.27 16.32
CA MET A 233 15.15 14.66 14.93
C MET A 233 15.94 15.97 14.78
N SER A 234 16.59 16.46 15.84
CA SER A 234 17.29 17.75 15.83
C SER A 234 18.36 17.83 14.74
N GLU A 235 19.20 16.81 14.60
CA GLU A 235 20.25 16.80 13.56
C GLU A 235 19.67 16.91 12.13
N PRO A 236 18.80 16.00 11.65
CA PRO A 236 18.28 16.10 10.30
C PRO A 236 17.42 17.35 10.07
N VAL A 237 16.67 17.81 11.07
CA VAL A 237 15.88 19.06 10.97
C VAL A 237 16.79 20.28 10.86
N ASN A 238 17.84 20.38 11.68
CA ASN A 238 18.77 21.50 11.62
C ASN A 238 19.53 21.56 10.28
N LEU A 239 19.84 20.41 9.68
CA LEU A 239 20.45 20.35 8.34
C LEU A 239 19.51 20.89 7.26
N ILE A 240 18.20 20.62 7.37
CA ILE A 240 17.19 21.19 6.46
C ILE A 240 17.06 22.70 6.68
N LEU A 241 16.87 23.15 7.92
CA LEU A 241 16.69 24.55 8.27
C LEU A 241 17.90 25.42 7.90
N SER A 242 19.12 24.87 7.98
CA SER A 242 20.36 25.56 7.58
C SER A 242 20.65 25.49 6.07
N GLY A 243 19.82 24.80 5.29
CA GLY A 243 20.00 24.62 3.85
C GLY A 243 21.10 23.64 3.44
N GLN A 244 21.67 22.88 4.40
CA GLN A 244 22.68 21.84 4.17
C GLN A 244 22.07 20.54 3.61
N GLU A 245 20.76 20.35 3.79
CA GLU A 245 19.97 19.24 3.24
C GLU A 245 18.73 19.78 2.55
N GLN A 246 18.68 19.72 1.22
CA GLN A 246 17.57 20.23 0.41
C GLN A 246 16.66 19.09 -0.12
N GLY A 247 17.06 17.83 0.10
CA GLY A 247 16.44 16.66 -0.52
C GLY A 247 16.74 16.56 -2.02
N GLU A 248 15.93 15.81 -2.76
CA GLU A 248 15.95 15.87 -4.23
C GLU A 248 15.41 17.25 -4.67
N GLU A 249 16.18 17.94 -5.51
CA GLU A 249 15.87 19.29 -6.00
C GLU A 249 14.55 19.31 -6.78
N VAL A 250 13.45 19.64 -6.12
CA VAL A 250 12.16 19.86 -6.79
C VAL A 250 12.15 21.22 -7.51
N SER A 251 12.89 22.19 -6.95
CA SER A 251 12.91 23.59 -7.40
C SER A 251 14.32 24.21 -7.42
N GLY A 252 15.33 23.54 -6.86
CA GLY A 252 16.67 24.11 -6.64
C GLY A 252 16.70 25.25 -5.59
N LEU A 253 15.61 25.42 -4.83
CA LEU A 253 15.47 26.45 -3.79
C LEU A 253 15.92 25.92 -2.43
N SER A 254 16.36 26.83 -1.55
CA SER A 254 16.49 26.52 -0.13
C SER A 254 15.14 26.21 0.50
N PHE A 255 15.16 25.61 1.69
CA PHE A 255 13.96 25.24 2.43
C PHE A 255 13.03 26.44 2.71
N GLU A 256 13.60 27.58 3.11
CA GLU A 256 12.83 28.80 3.39
C GLU A 256 12.26 29.43 2.11
N GLU A 257 13.05 29.52 1.04
CA GLU A 257 12.59 30.02 -0.27
C GLU A 257 11.47 29.15 -0.86
N GLU A 258 11.53 27.82 -0.64
CA GLU A 258 10.48 26.91 -1.06
C GLU A 258 9.17 27.14 -0.29
N ILE A 259 9.24 27.27 1.04
CA ILE A 259 8.08 27.60 1.87
C ILE A 259 7.47 28.92 1.42
N GLU A 260 8.30 29.93 1.18
CA GLU A 260 7.86 31.24 0.71
C GLU A 260 7.15 31.14 -0.65
N LEU A 261 7.76 30.47 -1.63
CA LEU A 261 7.16 30.25 -2.95
C LEU A 261 5.81 29.52 -2.83
N PHE A 262 5.77 28.40 -2.10
CA PHE A 262 4.54 27.61 -1.96
C PHE A 262 3.44 28.39 -1.25
N SER A 263 3.81 29.12 -0.20
CA SER A 263 2.89 29.92 0.61
C SER A 263 2.29 31.06 -0.20
N GLN A 264 3.14 31.85 -0.88
CA GLN A 264 2.70 32.99 -1.69
C GLN A 264 1.86 32.53 -2.88
N SER A 265 2.35 31.56 -3.68
CA SER A 265 1.59 31.06 -4.83
C SER A 265 0.27 30.42 -4.43
N TYR A 266 0.23 29.64 -3.34
CA TYR A 266 -1.04 29.08 -2.86
C TYR A 266 -1.99 30.16 -2.35
N PHE A 267 -1.48 31.16 -1.63
CA PHE A 267 -2.27 32.29 -1.15
C PHE A 267 -2.88 33.11 -2.29
N GLN A 268 -2.09 33.39 -3.34
CA GLN A 268 -2.49 34.17 -4.51
C GLN A 268 -3.26 33.37 -5.57
N ASP A 269 -3.41 32.05 -5.36
CA ASP A 269 -3.95 31.11 -6.35
C ASP A 269 -3.16 31.07 -7.67
N GLU A 270 -1.85 31.19 -7.60
CA GLU A 270 -0.96 31.17 -8.76
C GLU A 270 -0.41 29.76 -9.05
N LYS A 271 -0.39 29.40 -10.33
CA LYS A 271 0.11 28.11 -10.78
C LYS A 271 1.63 28.14 -10.94
N ILE A 272 2.32 27.34 -10.12
CA ILE A 272 3.76 27.11 -10.28
C ILE A 272 3.96 26.11 -11.43
N ASN A 273 4.66 26.49 -12.49
CA ASN A 273 4.97 25.61 -13.61
C ASN A 273 6.33 24.96 -13.42
N ILE A 274 6.36 23.62 -13.40
CA ILE A 274 7.59 22.83 -13.36
C ILE A 274 7.70 21.96 -14.62
N PRO A 275 8.92 21.54 -15.02
CA PRO A 275 9.10 20.53 -16.06
C PRO A 275 8.39 19.22 -15.72
N ILE A 276 7.86 18.54 -16.75
CA ILE A 276 7.34 17.17 -16.60
C ILE A 276 8.52 16.20 -16.38
N GLY A 277 8.29 15.14 -15.62
CA GLY A 277 9.31 14.14 -15.30
C GLY A 277 8.72 12.87 -14.70
N ALA A 278 9.57 12.01 -14.14
CA ALA A 278 9.16 10.73 -13.54
C ALA A 278 8.13 10.90 -12.41
N GLN A 279 8.15 12.04 -11.70
CA GLN A 279 7.16 12.42 -10.68
C GLN A 279 5.72 12.48 -11.21
N CYS A 280 5.53 12.66 -12.53
CA CYS A 280 4.22 12.70 -13.16
C CYS A 280 3.51 11.34 -13.16
N LYS A 281 4.24 10.21 -13.01
CA LYS A 281 3.67 8.86 -12.94
C LYS A 281 2.58 8.75 -11.86
N HIS A 282 2.87 9.29 -10.68
CA HIS A 282 1.99 9.24 -9.50
C HIS A 282 1.15 10.52 -9.34
N CYS A 283 0.84 11.22 -10.43
CA CYS A 283 0.01 12.43 -10.37
C CYS A 283 -1.44 12.09 -10.01
N GLN A 284 -1.95 12.64 -8.91
CA GLN A 284 -3.36 12.50 -8.50
C GLN A 284 -4.35 13.22 -9.43
N PHE A 285 -3.86 14.11 -10.30
CA PHE A 285 -4.68 14.79 -11.31
C PHE A 285 -4.58 14.11 -12.69
N ARG A 286 -3.96 12.91 -12.76
CA ARG A 286 -3.99 12.02 -13.94
C ARG A 286 -5.28 11.18 -13.91
N CYS A 287 -6.41 11.84 -14.07
CA CYS A 287 -7.75 11.27 -14.07
C CYS A 287 -8.73 12.21 -14.78
N SER A 288 -9.85 11.67 -15.24
CA SER A 288 -10.90 12.42 -15.94
C SER A 288 -12.24 12.19 -15.26
N ALA A 289 -13.05 13.25 -15.16
CA ALA A 289 -14.41 13.21 -14.63
C ALA A 289 -15.28 14.18 -15.43
N GLU A 290 -16.57 13.87 -15.56
CA GLU A 290 -17.49 14.67 -16.38
C GLU A 290 -17.57 16.12 -15.88
N GLY A 291 -17.40 17.08 -16.78
CA GLY A 291 -17.44 18.51 -16.47
C GLY A 291 -16.20 19.07 -15.75
N LEU A 292 -15.21 18.25 -15.40
CA LEU A 292 -13.98 18.66 -14.70
C LEU A 292 -12.76 18.66 -15.62
N LYS A 293 -11.80 19.55 -15.33
CA LYS A 293 -10.52 19.62 -16.04
C LYS A 293 -9.54 18.54 -15.56
N ASN A 294 -8.67 18.09 -16.45
CA ASN A 294 -7.59 17.16 -16.14
C ASN A 294 -6.27 17.94 -15.96
N GLY A 295 -5.85 18.13 -14.69
CA GLY A 295 -4.66 18.93 -14.36
C GLY A 295 -3.35 18.33 -14.88
N PHE A 296 -3.27 17.01 -15.02
CA PHE A 296 -2.11 16.34 -15.63
C PHE A 296 -2.01 16.67 -17.12
N GLN A 297 -3.12 16.60 -17.86
CA GLN A 297 -3.14 16.93 -19.30
C GLN A 297 -2.82 18.41 -19.55
N GLU A 298 -3.23 19.32 -18.66
CA GLU A 298 -2.81 20.73 -18.74
C GLU A 298 -1.28 20.88 -18.68
N CYS A 299 -0.63 20.19 -17.75
CA CYS A 299 0.83 20.19 -17.64
C CYS A 299 1.49 19.60 -18.89
N MET A 300 0.98 18.47 -19.40
CA MET A 300 1.52 17.83 -20.60
C MET A 300 1.40 18.73 -21.83
N LYS A 301 0.25 19.39 -22.03
CA LYS A 301 0.05 20.37 -23.13
C LYS A 301 1.01 21.56 -23.01
N ALA A 302 1.19 22.09 -21.80
CA ALA A 302 2.11 23.22 -21.57
C ALA A 302 3.57 22.86 -21.91
N GLN A 303 3.93 21.59 -21.83
CA GLN A 303 5.25 21.06 -22.19
C GLN A 303 5.33 20.53 -23.63
N GLY A 304 4.32 20.80 -24.47
CA GLY A 304 4.34 20.50 -25.90
C GLY A 304 3.84 19.11 -26.32
N VAL A 305 3.26 18.33 -25.41
CA VAL A 305 2.61 17.05 -25.77
C VAL A 305 1.36 17.34 -26.61
N LYS A 306 1.24 16.67 -27.76
CA LYS A 306 0.15 16.92 -28.70
C LYS A 306 -1.17 16.37 -28.15
N PRO A 307 -2.33 16.99 -28.46
CA PRO A 307 -3.62 16.54 -27.96
C PRO A 307 -3.96 15.07 -28.18
N HIS A 308 -3.55 14.48 -29.32
CA HIS A 308 -3.81 13.07 -29.64
C HIS A 308 -2.92 12.09 -28.85
N ASP A 309 -1.82 12.56 -28.27
CA ASP A 309 -0.87 11.73 -27.50
C ASP A 309 -1.22 11.69 -26.01
N LEU A 310 -2.13 12.56 -25.54
CA LEU A 310 -2.45 12.72 -24.11
C LEU A 310 -3.14 11.53 -23.48
N ASP A 311 -3.83 10.73 -24.31
CA ASP A 311 -4.50 9.50 -23.91
C ASP A 311 -3.63 8.26 -24.21
N GLY A 312 -2.45 8.46 -24.80
CA GLY A 312 -1.50 7.41 -25.12
C GLY A 312 -0.60 7.01 -23.93
N PRO A 313 0.14 5.89 -24.04
CA PRO A 313 1.04 5.44 -23.01
C PRO A 313 2.32 6.28 -22.96
N PHE A 314 2.68 6.72 -21.76
CA PHE A 314 3.88 7.48 -21.48
C PHE A 314 5.05 6.56 -21.15
N VAL A 315 6.27 7.09 -21.17
CA VAL A 315 7.48 6.34 -20.82
C VAL A 315 7.45 5.74 -19.40
N PHE A 316 6.77 6.40 -18.45
CA PHE A 316 6.61 5.87 -17.09
C PHE A 316 5.54 4.77 -16.94
N ASP A 317 4.83 4.45 -18.03
CA ASP A 317 3.88 3.33 -18.09
C ASP A 317 4.57 2.02 -18.53
N VAL A 318 5.87 2.05 -18.84
CA VAL A 318 6.66 0.82 -19.04
C VAL A 318 6.85 0.11 -17.70
N TRP A 319 6.52 -1.18 -17.66
CA TRP A 319 6.53 -1.96 -16.43
C TRP A 319 7.94 -2.04 -15.82
N ASN A 320 8.04 -1.73 -14.53
CA ASN A 320 9.28 -1.76 -13.74
C ASN A 320 10.47 -1.02 -14.41
N TYR A 321 10.19 0.07 -15.13
CA TYR A 321 11.19 0.79 -15.89
C TYR A 321 11.92 1.83 -15.05
N LYS A 322 13.20 1.58 -14.75
CA LYS A 322 14.01 2.43 -13.86
C LYS A 322 14.68 3.62 -14.55
N ARG A 323 14.57 3.72 -15.88
CA ARG A 323 15.25 4.74 -16.71
C ARG A 323 14.33 5.90 -17.12
N THR A 324 13.11 5.95 -16.61
CA THR A 324 12.10 6.97 -16.93
C THR A 324 12.66 8.39 -16.96
N GLN A 325 13.28 8.87 -15.87
CA GLN A 325 13.76 10.24 -15.81
C GLN A 325 14.81 10.52 -16.90
N SER A 326 15.81 9.64 -17.04
CA SER A 326 16.85 9.76 -18.06
C SER A 326 16.29 9.79 -19.48
N CYS A 327 15.22 9.07 -19.77
CA CYS A 327 14.57 9.10 -21.09
C CYS A 327 13.80 10.41 -21.30
N MET A 328 13.09 10.89 -20.27
CA MET A 328 12.37 12.17 -20.34
C MET A 328 13.32 13.35 -20.53
N ASP A 329 14.49 13.34 -19.87
CA ASP A 329 15.55 14.35 -20.04
C ASP A 329 16.08 14.39 -21.49
N GLN A 330 15.97 13.29 -22.23
CA GLN A 330 16.30 13.18 -23.66
C GLN A 330 15.11 13.51 -24.59
N GLY A 331 13.98 13.96 -24.05
CA GLY A 331 12.76 14.27 -24.80
C GLY A 331 11.87 13.05 -25.13
N LYS A 332 12.19 11.86 -24.60
CA LYS A 332 11.38 10.64 -24.80
C LYS A 332 10.24 10.60 -23.79
N ILE A 333 9.14 11.28 -24.12
CA ILE A 333 7.95 11.40 -23.25
C ILE A 333 6.99 10.19 -23.42
N LEU A 334 6.78 9.73 -24.64
CA LEU A 334 5.85 8.65 -24.97
C LEU A 334 6.57 7.30 -24.99
N MET A 335 5.84 6.21 -24.73
CA MET A 335 6.38 4.85 -24.80
C MET A 335 6.95 4.54 -26.20
N CYS A 336 6.31 5.07 -27.25
CA CYS A 336 6.74 4.89 -28.65
C CYS A 336 8.03 5.62 -29.02
N HIS A 337 8.54 6.52 -28.16
CA HIS A 337 9.83 7.19 -28.38
C HIS A 337 11.03 6.32 -27.96
N LEU A 338 10.77 5.19 -27.29
CA LEU A 338 11.82 4.28 -26.80
C LEU A 338 12.38 3.42 -27.94
N THR A 339 13.70 3.24 -27.94
CA THR A 339 14.47 2.40 -28.86
C THR A 339 15.14 1.24 -28.10
N GLU A 340 15.73 0.29 -28.82
CA GLU A 340 16.37 -0.88 -28.17
C GLU A 340 17.47 -0.50 -27.17
N ASP A 341 18.21 0.58 -27.43
CA ASP A 341 19.29 1.09 -26.57
C ASP A 341 18.79 1.62 -25.21
N ASP A 342 17.50 1.93 -25.10
CA ASP A 342 16.91 2.44 -23.86
C ASP A 342 16.72 1.35 -22.80
N PHE A 343 16.89 0.08 -23.16
CA PHE A 343 16.72 -1.06 -22.27
C PHE A 343 18.05 -1.67 -21.84
N GLY A 344 18.00 -2.57 -20.86
CA GLY A 344 19.16 -3.38 -20.49
C GLY A 344 19.53 -4.39 -21.59
N ASN A 345 20.80 -4.81 -21.61
CA ASN A 345 21.30 -5.85 -22.53
C ASN A 345 21.26 -7.25 -21.91
N ASN A 346 20.67 -7.41 -20.72
CA ASN A 346 20.59 -8.69 -20.04
C ASN A 346 19.59 -9.60 -20.78
N GLN A 347 20.10 -10.69 -21.34
CA GLN A 347 19.29 -11.78 -21.89
C GLN A 347 18.95 -12.76 -20.78
N SER A 348 17.85 -13.50 -20.95
CA SER A 348 17.51 -14.59 -20.05
C SER A 348 18.56 -15.70 -20.14
N GLU A 349 18.90 -16.32 -19.01
CA GLU A 349 19.73 -17.53 -18.99
C GLU A 349 18.97 -18.74 -19.55
N ASP A 350 17.63 -18.72 -19.44
CA ASP A 350 16.74 -19.67 -20.08
C ASP A 350 16.27 -19.08 -21.43
N PRO A 351 16.64 -19.68 -22.59
CA PRO A 351 16.25 -19.18 -23.91
C PRO A 351 14.73 -19.25 -24.15
N PHE A 352 14.01 -19.99 -23.31
CA PHE A 352 12.56 -20.10 -23.37
C PHE A 352 11.84 -19.20 -22.36
N ALA A 353 12.53 -18.30 -21.65
CA ALA A 353 11.91 -17.34 -20.74
C ALA A 353 12.33 -15.90 -21.08
N LEU A 354 11.44 -14.93 -20.83
CA LEU A 354 11.79 -13.51 -20.94
C LEU A 354 12.57 -13.03 -19.72
N SER A 355 13.67 -12.32 -19.96
CA SER A 355 14.29 -11.44 -18.98
C SER A 355 13.41 -10.20 -18.71
N TYR A 356 13.69 -9.47 -17.63
CA TYR A 356 13.03 -8.19 -17.36
C TYR A 356 13.18 -7.19 -18.51
N ALA A 357 14.36 -7.12 -19.13
CA ALA A 357 14.61 -6.20 -20.23
C ALA A 357 13.90 -6.66 -21.51
N GLU A 358 13.88 -7.97 -21.79
CA GLU A 358 13.17 -8.54 -22.94
C GLU A 358 11.66 -8.34 -22.81
N ARG A 359 11.09 -8.48 -21.61
CA ARG A 359 9.68 -8.17 -21.34
C ARG A 359 9.36 -6.70 -21.60
N GLN A 360 10.18 -5.77 -21.11
CA GLN A 360 9.98 -4.34 -21.34
C GLN A 360 10.04 -3.98 -22.83
N LYS A 361 11.03 -4.53 -23.55
CA LYS A 361 11.12 -4.40 -25.01
C LYS A 361 9.87 -4.95 -25.70
N LYS A 362 9.40 -6.12 -25.28
CA LYS A 362 8.21 -6.75 -25.83
C LYS A 362 6.95 -5.91 -25.56
N GLN A 363 6.82 -5.29 -24.39
CA GLN A 363 5.71 -4.39 -24.06
C GLN A 363 5.67 -3.21 -25.03
N VAL A 364 6.80 -2.54 -25.23
CA VAL A 364 6.91 -1.41 -26.16
C VAL A 364 6.66 -1.84 -27.61
N GLN A 365 7.20 -2.99 -28.02
CA GLN A 365 6.94 -3.55 -29.35
C GLN A 365 5.44 -3.76 -29.56
N MET A 366 4.76 -4.46 -28.65
CA MET A 366 3.34 -4.77 -28.77
C MET A 366 2.47 -3.50 -28.81
N GLN A 367 2.87 -2.48 -28.05
CA GLN A 367 2.20 -1.18 -28.09
C GLN A 367 2.39 -0.45 -29.42
N ASN A 368 3.61 -0.44 -29.96
CA ASN A 368 3.92 0.24 -31.23
C ASN A 368 3.28 -0.47 -32.43
N GLU A 369 3.17 -1.80 -32.37
CA GLU A 369 2.54 -2.63 -33.40
C GLU A 369 1.02 -2.72 -33.24
N CYS A 370 0.44 -2.09 -32.21
CA CYS A 370 -0.98 -2.19 -31.86
C CYS A 370 -1.45 -3.66 -31.81
N CYS A 371 -0.67 -4.54 -31.21
CA CYS A 371 -1.01 -5.96 -31.14
C CYS A 371 -2.36 -6.15 -30.44
N GLU A 372 -3.24 -6.94 -31.05
CA GLU A 372 -4.52 -7.33 -30.45
C GLU A 372 -4.46 -8.70 -29.77
N VAL A 373 -3.41 -9.47 -30.05
CA VAL A 373 -3.19 -10.82 -29.52
C VAL A 373 -2.13 -10.81 -28.42
N PRO A 374 -2.25 -11.68 -27.40
CA PRO A 374 -1.24 -11.84 -26.37
C PRO A 374 0.05 -12.44 -26.94
N TYR A 375 1.15 -12.09 -26.30
CA TYR A 375 2.38 -12.84 -26.42
C TYR A 375 2.38 -14.01 -25.45
N CYS A 376 2.73 -15.19 -25.96
CA CYS A 376 3.01 -16.36 -25.14
C CYS A 376 4.29 -17.04 -25.62
N GLN A 377 5.20 -17.32 -24.70
CA GLN A 377 6.37 -18.14 -24.95
C GLN A 377 6.01 -19.61 -24.70
N THR A 378 5.42 -20.23 -25.72
CA THR A 378 4.77 -21.54 -25.67
C THR A 378 5.68 -22.66 -25.15
N GLU A 379 6.93 -22.74 -25.60
CA GLU A 379 7.84 -23.83 -25.24
C GLU A 379 8.21 -23.76 -23.75
N GLY A 380 8.57 -22.56 -23.27
CA GLY A 380 8.91 -22.36 -21.86
C GLY A 380 7.73 -22.62 -20.93
N LEU A 381 6.55 -22.12 -21.28
CA LEU A 381 5.33 -22.37 -20.51
C LEU A 381 4.95 -23.86 -20.47
N LYS A 382 5.10 -24.55 -21.61
CA LYS A 382 4.83 -25.99 -21.71
C LYS A 382 5.77 -26.79 -20.80
N ASN A 383 7.08 -26.49 -20.82
CA ASN A 383 8.06 -27.16 -19.97
C ASN A 383 7.68 -27.02 -18.49
N CYS A 384 7.30 -25.81 -18.04
CA CYS A 384 6.83 -25.62 -16.67
C CYS A 384 5.60 -26.47 -16.34
N ILE A 385 4.62 -26.53 -17.25
CA ILE A 385 3.36 -27.25 -17.03
C ILE A 385 3.57 -28.77 -16.99
N GLU A 386 4.51 -29.31 -17.77
CA GLU A 386 4.83 -30.74 -17.78
C GLU A 386 5.46 -31.22 -16.47
N ASP A 387 6.11 -30.33 -15.71
CA ASP A 387 6.70 -30.61 -14.41
C ASP A 387 5.68 -30.64 -13.25
N PHE A 388 4.43 -30.24 -13.48
CA PHE A 388 3.42 -30.17 -12.41
C PHE A 388 2.80 -31.54 -12.12
N GLU A 389 2.74 -31.88 -10.82
CA GLU A 389 2.17 -33.12 -10.30
C GLU A 389 0.73 -32.87 -9.81
N TYR A 390 -0.22 -33.66 -10.30
CA TYR A 390 -1.63 -33.56 -9.90
C TYR A 390 -1.90 -34.36 -8.61
N PRO A 391 -2.86 -33.93 -7.75
CA PRO A 391 -3.74 -32.76 -7.89
C PRO A 391 -3.00 -31.40 -7.79
N LEU A 392 -3.52 -30.37 -8.46
CA LEU A 392 -2.96 -29.01 -8.37
C LEU A 392 -3.71 -28.22 -7.29
N HIS A 393 -2.99 -27.61 -6.36
CA HIS A 393 -3.54 -26.88 -5.22
C HIS A 393 -3.29 -25.39 -5.39
N PHE A 394 -4.33 -24.57 -5.48
CA PHE A 394 -4.22 -23.12 -5.61
C PHE A 394 -4.62 -22.48 -4.29
N ILE A 395 -3.70 -21.74 -3.67
CA ILE A 395 -3.92 -21.09 -2.37
C ILE A 395 -3.66 -19.60 -2.45
N ASP A 396 -4.44 -18.85 -1.67
CA ASP A 396 -4.34 -17.40 -1.55
C ASP A 396 -4.57 -17.01 -0.09
N PHE A 397 -3.79 -16.05 0.41
CA PHE A 397 -3.81 -15.63 1.81
C PHE A 397 -4.22 -14.17 1.97
N GLU A 398 -5.03 -13.91 2.99
CA GLU A 398 -5.36 -12.57 3.44
C GLU A 398 -4.68 -12.28 4.78
N THR A 399 -4.01 -11.13 4.83
CA THR A 399 -3.11 -10.79 5.93
C THR A 399 -3.22 -9.35 6.39
N SER A 400 -2.67 -9.08 7.59
CA SER A 400 -2.66 -7.75 8.18
C SER A 400 -1.39 -7.55 9.01
N ARG A 401 -1.00 -6.28 9.18
CA ARG A 401 0.06 -5.85 10.10
C ARG A 401 -0.45 -4.64 10.87
N VAL A 402 -0.60 -4.76 12.18
CA VAL A 402 -1.14 -3.69 13.02
C VAL A 402 -0.06 -2.99 13.82
N ALA A 403 -0.18 -1.67 13.94
CA ALA A 403 0.77 -0.85 14.71
C ALA A 403 0.73 -1.17 16.22
N ILE A 404 -0.48 -1.44 16.73
CA ILE A 404 -0.73 -1.77 18.13
C ILE A 404 -1.07 -3.27 18.22
N PRO A 405 -0.22 -4.10 18.85
CA PRO A 405 -0.44 -5.56 18.88
C PRO A 405 -1.65 -6.00 19.72
N PHE A 406 -2.19 -7.18 19.39
CA PHE A 406 -3.39 -7.74 20.05
C PHE A 406 -3.12 -8.37 21.42
N SER A 407 -1.99 -9.06 21.57
CA SER A 407 -1.67 -9.90 22.73
C SER A 407 -0.27 -9.64 23.28
N ALA A 408 -0.09 -9.91 24.57
CA ALA A 408 1.18 -9.83 25.27
C ALA A 408 2.27 -10.62 24.54
N GLY A 409 3.49 -10.09 24.53
CA GLY A 409 4.65 -10.70 23.90
C GLY A 409 4.78 -10.45 22.38
N LYS A 410 3.79 -9.83 21.74
CA LYS A 410 3.79 -9.47 20.31
C LYS A 410 4.40 -8.10 20.04
N ARG A 411 4.92 -7.92 18.83
CA ARG A 411 5.59 -6.69 18.39
C ARG A 411 4.73 -5.88 17.42
N PRO A 412 4.89 -4.55 17.35
CA PRO A 412 4.28 -3.74 16.29
C PRO A 412 4.58 -4.29 14.89
N TYR A 413 3.58 -4.29 14.02
CA TYR A 413 3.63 -4.79 12.64
C TYR A 413 4.07 -6.24 12.47
N GLU A 414 3.95 -7.06 13.52
CA GLU A 414 4.09 -8.50 13.40
C GLU A 414 3.04 -9.05 12.42
N GLN A 415 3.48 -9.93 11.51
CA GLN A 415 2.63 -10.51 10.47
C GLN A 415 1.45 -11.27 11.07
N ILE A 416 0.23 -11.00 10.62
CA ILE A 416 -0.99 -11.74 10.97
C ILE A 416 -1.62 -12.32 9.71
N ALA A 417 -1.80 -13.64 9.68
CA ALA A 417 -2.53 -14.34 8.61
C ALA A 417 -3.87 -14.79 9.17
N PHE A 418 -4.96 -14.17 8.69
CA PHE A 418 -6.29 -14.36 9.27
C PHE A 418 -7.22 -15.15 8.36
N GLN A 419 -6.91 -15.32 7.07
CA GLN A 419 -7.74 -16.06 6.15
C GLN A 419 -6.95 -16.69 4.99
N PHE A 420 -7.35 -17.88 4.55
CA PHE A 420 -6.94 -18.43 3.26
C PHE A 420 -8.10 -19.09 2.53
N SER A 421 -7.95 -19.21 1.21
CA SER A 421 -8.78 -20.04 0.33
C SER A 421 -7.93 -21.13 -0.32
N HIS A 422 -8.56 -22.24 -0.74
CA HIS A 422 -7.89 -23.37 -1.38
C HIS A 422 -8.77 -24.05 -2.44
N HIS A 423 -8.39 -23.93 -3.72
CA HIS A 423 -8.96 -24.73 -4.81
C HIS A 423 -8.07 -25.90 -5.17
N VAL A 424 -8.70 -26.99 -5.59
CA VAL A 424 -8.03 -28.16 -6.18
C VAL A 424 -8.50 -28.34 -7.61
N LEU A 425 -7.55 -28.60 -8.51
CA LEU A 425 -7.78 -29.10 -9.87
C LEU A 425 -7.20 -30.51 -10.00
N GLU A 426 -8.07 -31.46 -10.30
CA GLU A 426 -7.73 -32.86 -10.54
C GLU A 426 -7.25 -33.10 -11.97
N LYS A 427 -6.56 -34.21 -12.19
CA LYS A 427 -6.03 -34.59 -13.51
C LYS A 427 -7.12 -34.81 -14.56
N ASP A 428 -8.32 -35.20 -14.13
CA ASP A 428 -9.48 -35.38 -15.00
C ASP A 428 -10.21 -34.07 -15.34
N GLY A 429 -9.74 -32.94 -14.80
CA GLY A 429 -10.35 -31.62 -14.99
C GLY A 429 -11.36 -31.22 -13.91
N THR A 430 -11.59 -32.05 -12.89
CA THR A 430 -12.49 -31.73 -11.78
C THR A 430 -11.91 -30.59 -10.95
N ILE A 431 -12.70 -29.53 -10.75
CA ILE A 431 -12.33 -28.36 -9.94
C ILE A 431 -13.25 -28.28 -8.73
N ARG A 432 -12.69 -27.99 -7.56
CA ARG A 432 -13.47 -27.73 -6.34
C ARG A 432 -12.80 -26.68 -5.47
N HIS A 433 -13.60 -25.79 -4.87
CA HIS A 433 -13.19 -25.07 -3.67
C HIS A 433 -13.14 -26.10 -2.53
N MET A 434 -11.92 -26.53 -2.18
CA MET A 434 -11.68 -27.67 -1.28
C MET A 434 -11.80 -27.26 0.18
N GLY A 435 -11.15 -26.16 0.55
CA GLY A 435 -11.03 -25.73 1.93
C GLY A 435 -10.78 -24.24 2.07
N GLN A 436 -11.00 -23.73 3.28
CA GLN A 436 -10.80 -22.32 3.62
C GLN A 436 -10.62 -22.16 5.13
N TYR A 437 -10.01 -21.06 5.55
CA TYR A 437 -9.93 -20.63 6.94
C TYR A 437 -10.20 -19.13 7.03
N ILE A 438 -10.87 -18.70 8.11
CA ILE A 438 -11.03 -17.28 8.43
C ILE A 438 -11.23 -17.10 9.93
N ASN A 439 -10.49 -16.16 10.53
CA ASN A 439 -10.69 -15.73 11.91
C ASN A 439 -10.79 -14.20 11.97
N LEU A 440 -11.92 -13.70 12.45
CA LEU A 440 -12.19 -12.27 12.64
C LEU A 440 -12.45 -11.93 14.11
N ASP A 441 -12.06 -12.79 15.04
CA ASP A 441 -12.32 -12.59 16.46
C ASP A 441 -11.47 -11.43 16.98
N GLN A 442 -12.08 -10.55 17.78
CA GLN A 442 -11.40 -9.35 18.27
C GLN A 442 -10.29 -9.72 19.25
N GLY A 443 -9.07 -9.23 18.99
CA GLY A 443 -7.92 -9.46 19.86
C GLY A 443 -7.32 -10.86 19.78
N TYR A 444 -7.82 -11.74 18.90
CA TYR A 444 -7.28 -13.08 18.71
C TYR A 444 -6.03 -13.08 17.82
N PHE A 445 -5.09 -14.01 18.08
CA PHE A 445 -3.90 -14.22 17.26
C PHE A 445 -4.05 -15.50 16.41
N PRO A 446 -4.39 -15.39 15.11
CA PRO A 446 -4.86 -16.54 14.32
C PRO A 446 -3.77 -17.41 13.68
N ASN A 447 -2.51 -16.97 13.64
CA ASN A 447 -1.51 -17.54 12.74
C ASN A 447 -1.22 -19.03 12.92
N PHE A 448 -1.26 -19.53 14.15
CA PHE A 448 -0.92 -20.93 14.40
C PHE A 448 -2.08 -21.86 13.99
N ASP A 449 -3.32 -21.47 14.28
CA ASP A 449 -4.51 -22.18 13.81
C ASP A 449 -4.67 -22.09 12.29
N PHE A 450 -4.27 -20.96 11.72
CA PHE A 450 -4.17 -20.77 10.27
C PHE A 450 -3.26 -21.84 9.65
N VAL A 451 -2.03 -22.03 10.18
CA VAL A 451 -1.10 -23.03 9.62
C VAL A 451 -1.58 -24.45 9.88
N ARG A 452 -2.20 -24.74 11.03
CA ARG A 452 -2.83 -26.05 11.29
C ARG A 452 -3.91 -26.36 10.26
N ALA A 453 -4.78 -25.38 9.97
CA ALA A 453 -5.82 -25.52 8.97
C ALA A 453 -5.23 -25.71 7.56
N LEU A 454 -4.23 -24.90 7.18
CA LEU A 454 -3.58 -25.02 5.88
C LEU A 454 -2.90 -26.38 5.69
N LYS A 455 -2.17 -26.84 6.70
CA LYS A 455 -1.54 -28.16 6.68
C LYS A 455 -2.57 -29.27 6.54
N LYS A 456 -3.71 -29.16 7.25
CA LYS A 456 -4.80 -30.12 7.14
C LYS A 456 -5.28 -30.25 5.70
N GLU A 457 -5.38 -29.15 4.94
CA GLU A 457 -5.82 -29.19 3.55
C GLU A 457 -4.77 -29.75 2.57
N LEU A 458 -3.47 -29.60 2.87
CA LEU A 458 -2.39 -29.90 1.92
C LEU A 458 -1.63 -31.21 2.19
N HIS A 459 -1.71 -31.80 3.39
CA HIS A 459 -0.89 -32.98 3.75
C HIS A 459 -1.37 -34.32 3.17
N HIS A 460 -2.44 -34.33 2.37
CA HIS A 460 -3.09 -35.57 1.91
C HIS A 460 -2.43 -36.23 0.69
N ASP A 461 -1.55 -35.50 0.00
CA ASP A 461 -0.89 -35.90 -1.25
C ASP A 461 0.41 -35.09 -1.44
N GLU A 462 1.08 -35.27 -2.59
CA GLU A 462 2.30 -34.54 -2.98
C GLU A 462 2.07 -33.58 -4.17
N GLY A 463 0.81 -33.27 -4.50
CA GLY A 463 0.44 -32.47 -5.67
C GLY A 463 1.03 -31.05 -5.67
N THR A 464 1.26 -30.44 -6.83
CA THR A 464 1.88 -29.13 -6.92
C THR A 464 1.02 -28.04 -6.28
N ILE A 465 1.64 -27.20 -5.45
CA ILE A 465 0.99 -26.07 -4.78
C ILE A 465 1.33 -24.79 -5.52
N PHE A 466 0.33 -23.97 -5.79
CA PHE A 466 0.42 -22.68 -6.47
C PHE A 466 0.03 -21.57 -5.53
N ARG A 467 0.76 -20.47 -5.68
CA ARG A 467 0.43 -19.15 -5.16
C ARG A 467 0.50 -18.16 -6.32
N TYR A 468 -0.15 -17.01 -6.20
CA TYR A 468 -0.04 -16.02 -7.28
C TYR A 468 1.29 -15.26 -7.24
N SER A 469 1.80 -14.90 -6.06
CA SER A 469 3.01 -14.09 -5.93
C SER A 469 3.88 -14.55 -4.75
N HIS A 470 4.99 -13.86 -4.44
CA HIS A 470 5.87 -14.24 -3.33
C HIS A 470 5.24 -14.04 -1.92
N HIS A 471 4.07 -13.41 -1.83
CA HIS A 471 3.43 -13.03 -0.57
C HIS A 471 3.25 -14.23 0.38
N GLU A 472 2.62 -15.31 -0.09
CA GLU A 472 2.28 -16.49 0.71
C GLU A 472 3.54 -17.16 1.31
N ASN A 473 4.64 -17.16 0.55
CA ASN A 473 5.94 -17.65 1.02
C ASN A 473 6.46 -16.86 2.22
N THR A 474 6.39 -15.53 2.09
CA THR A 474 6.90 -14.60 3.10
C THR A 474 6.09 -14.75 4.37
N VAL A 475 4.76 -14.83 4.25
CA VAL A 475 3.84 -15.03 5.37
C VAL A 475 4.17 -16.32 6.13
N LEU A 476 4.33 -17.45 5.44
CA LEU A 476 4.68 -18.70 6.12
C LEU A 476 6.08 -18.66 6.74
N CYS A 477 7.06 -18.04 6.08
CA CYS A 477 8.40 -17.83 6.67
C CYS A 477 8.37 -16.96 7.94
N ASP A 478 7.48 -15.96 7.98
CA ASP A 478 7.25 -15.12 9.15
C ASP A 478 6.58 -15.93 10.26
N ILE A 479 5.54 -16.71 9.95
CA ILE A 479 4.85 -17.58 10.93
C ILE A 479 5.80 -18.66 11.47
N HIS A 480 6.66 -19.24 10.64
CA HIS A 480 7.72 -20.16 11.08
C HIS A 480 8.61 -19.50 12.15
N SER A 481 9.02 -18.25 11.92
CA SER A 481 9.83 -17.49 12.87
C SER A 481 9.08 -17.16 14.17
N GLN A 482 7.74 -17.06 14.11
CA GLN A 482 6.88 -16.89 15.28
C GLN A 482 6.69 -18.21 16.05
N LEU A 483 6.48 -19.34 15.35
CA LEU A 483 6.39 -20.69 15.92
C LEU A 483 7.67 -21.08 16.66
N ALA A 484 8.84 -20.77 16.09
CA ALA A 484 10.13 -21.04 16.73
C ALA A 484 10.24 -20.40 18.14
N LYS A 485 9.57 -19.26 18.35
CA LYS A 485 9.54 -18.49 19.61
C LYS A 485 8.32 -18.80 20.48
N SER A 486 7.42 -19.67 20.03
CA SER A 486 6.20 -20.02 20.75
C SER A 486 6.39 -21.22 21.67
N THR A 487 5.35 -21.47 22.47
CA THR A 487 5.22 -22.63 23.35
C THR A 487 4.21 -23.64 22.80
N GLU A 488 3.84 -23.54 21.51
CA GLU A 488 2.87 -24.47 20.91
C GLU A 488 3.43 -25.91 20.91
N PRO A 489 2.63 -26.92 21.31
CA PRO A 489 3.11 -28.29 21.43
C PRO A 489 3.47 -28.94 20.09
N ASP A 490 2.85 -28.50 19.00
CA ASP A 490 3.02 -28.99 17.63
C ASP A 490 3.93 -28.08 16.79
N LYS A 491 4.65 -27.14 17.40
CA LYS A 491 5.45 -26.13 16.66
C LYS A 491 6.47 -26.75 15.69
N ASP A 492 7.17 -27.81 16.11
CA ASP A 492 8.22 -28.44 15.29
C ASP A 492 7.59 -29.11 14.06
N GLU A 493 6.40 -29.69 14.22
CA GLU A 493 5.63 -30.32 13.14
C GLU A 493 5.12 -29.28 12.14
N LEU A 494 4.63 -28.14 12.62
CA LEU A 494 4.16 -27.05 11.76
C LEU A 494 5.32 -26.34 11.04
N MET A 495 6.45 -26.15 11.72
CA MET A 495 7.67 -25.58 11.12
C MET A 495 8.20 -26.49 10.01
N ALA A 496 8.29 -27.80 10.24
CA ALA A 496 8.70 -28.76 9.22
C ALA A 496 7.77 -28.73 8.00
N PHE A 497 6.45 -28.64 8.22
CA PHE A 497 5.49 -28.46 7.12
C PHE A 497 5.76 -27.19 6.32
N ILE A 498 5.94 -26.04 6.97
CA ILE A 498 6.25 -24.78 6.28
C ILE A 498 7.53 -24.91 5.45
N GLU A 499 8.59 -25.49 6.01
CA GLU A 499 9.87 -25.69 5.33
C GLU A 499 9.71 -26.53 4.06
N THR A 500 8.78 -27.48 4.03
CA THR A 500 8.56 -28.35 2.86
C THR A 500 7.93 -27.62 1.66
N ILE A 501 7.14 -26.58 1.91
CA ILE A 501 6.36 -25.87 0.87
C ILE A 501 6.86 -24.43 0.61
N THR A 502 7.91 -23.99 1.30
CA THR A 502 8.48 -22.65 1.16
C THR A 502 9.96 -22.68 0.85
N THR A 503 10.49 -21.51 0.49
CA THR A 503 11.93 -21.29 0.36
C THR A 503 12.31 -20.07 1.17
N LYS A 504 13.39 -20.17 1.96
CA LYS A 504 13.98 -19.03 2.67
C LYS A 504 15.45 -18.88 2.31
N LYS A 505 15.79 -17.75 1.70
CA LYS A 505 17.17 -17.39 1.36
C LYS A 505 17.95 -17.03 2.63
N ASP A 506 19.25 -17.30 2.61
CA ASP A 506 20.16 -16.85 3.65
C ASP A 506 20.38 -15.32 3.52
N PRO A 507 20.02 -14.53 4.55
CA PRO A 507 20.23 -13.09 4.52
C PRO A 507 21.72 -12.68 4.57
N GLU A 508 22.60 -13.52 5.11
CA GLU A 508 24.04 -13.25 5.24
C GLU A 508 24.82 -13.72 4.01
N ASN A 509 24.37 -14.80 3.36
CA ASN A 509 25.06 -15.42 2.22
C ASN A 509 24.22 -15.33 0.94
N LYS A 510 24.52 -14.33 0.10
CA LYS A 510 23.82 -14.13 -1.19
C LYS A 510 23.94 -15.36 -2.09
N GLY A 511 22.79 -15.94 -2.43
CA GLY A 511 22.69 -17.12 -3.30
C GLY A 511 22.53 -18.43 -2.54
N GLU A 512 22.67 -18.43 -1.22
CA GLU A 512 22.42 -19.59 -0.38
C GLU A 512 20.99 -19.57 0.19
N PHE A 513 20.53 -20.74 0.60
CA PHE A 513 19.20 -20.95 1.18
C PHE A 513 19.34 -21.52 2.59
N LEU A 514 18.60 -20.95 3.55
CA LEU A 514 18.42 -21.57 4.86
C LEU A 514 17.63 -22.88 4.71
N TRP A 515 16.61 -22.85 3.85
CA TRP A 515 15.96 -24.07 3.34
C TRP A 515 15.32 -23.79 1.98
N GLN A 516 15.15 -24.87 1.23
CA GLN A 516 14.39 -24.91 -0.01
C GLN A 516 13.50 -26.16 0.03
N GLY A 517 12.19 -25.94 0.14
CA GLY A 517 11.22 -27.01 0.24
C GLY A 517 11.16 -27.88 -1.00
N LYS A 518 10.99 -29.19 -0.81
CA LYS A 518 10.86 -30.14 -1.93
C LYS A 518 9.55 -29.97 -2.70
N ARG A 519 8.49 -29.53 -2.02
CA ARG A 519 7.16 -29.23 -2.57
C ARG A 519 6.91 -27.72 -2.57
N ASN A 520 7.96 -26.94 -2.87
CA ASN A 520 7.92 -25.49 -2.81
C ASN A 520 6.83 -24.92 -3.73
N MET A 521 6.05 -23.97 -3.21
CA MET A 521 4.95 -23.36 -3.97
C MET A 521 5.46 -22.71 -5.27
N VAL A 522 4.77 -22.99 -6.37
CA VAL A 522 4.96 -22.38 -7.69
C VAL A 522 4.31 -21.00 -7.71
N ASP A 523 5.05 -20.00 -8.20
CA ASP A 523 4.63 -18.61 -8.31
C ASP A 523 4.07 -18.33 -9.72
N LEU A 524 2.75 -18.17 -9.84
CA LEU A 524 2.10 -17.96 -11.14
C LEU A 524 2.41 -16.58 -11.74
N CYS A 525 2.65 -15.55 -10.93
CA CYS A 525 3.06 -14.23 -11.43
C CYS A 525 4.46 -14.30 -12.06
N GLU A 526 5.38 -15.11 -11.53
CA GLU A 526 6.65 -15.39 -12.22
C GLU A 526 6.43 -16.01 -13.60
N LEU A 527 5.49 -16.95 -13.73
CA LEU A 527 5.17 -17.55 -15.03
C LEU A 527 4.55 -16.51 -15.99
N VAL A 528 3.68 -15.63 -15.49
CA VAL A 528 3.19 -14.48 -16.25
C VAL A 528 4.37 -13.63 -16.73
N ILE A 529 5.26 -13.20 -15.83
CA ILE A 529 6.40 -12.34 -16.16
C ILE A 529 7.29 -12.97 -17.23
N LYS A 530 7.59 -14.26 -17.11
CA LYS A 530 8.53 -14.97 -17.99
C LYS A 530 7.91 -15.38 -19.32
N TYR A 531 6.64 -15.79 -19.34
CA TYR A 531 6.07 -16.51 -20.48
C TYR A 531 4.81 -15.89 -21.08
N TYR A 532 4.16 -14.91 -20.44
CA TYR A 532 2.87 -14.39 -20.92
C TYR A 532 2.72 -12.87 -20.83
N MET A 533 2.10 -12.25 -21.83
CA MET A 533 1.75 -10.82 -21.78
C MET A 533 0.55 -10.52 -22.67
N HIS A 534 -0.41 -9.79 -22.14
CA HIS A 534 -1.60 -9.38 -22.88
C HIS A 534 -1.57 -7.88 -23.21
N PRO A 535 -1.89 -7.46 -24.46
CA PRO A 535 -1.77 -6.06 -24.89
C PRO A 535 -2.77 -5.11 -24.21
N SER A 536 -3.94 -5.59 -23.77
CA SER A 536 -4.94 -4.75 -23.09
C SER A 536 -4.57 -4.35 -21.66
N ILE A 537 -3.51 -4.92 -21.09
CA ILE A 537 -3.07 -4.63 -19.73
C ILE A 537 -2.36 -3.28 -19.70
N VAL A 538 -3.05 -2.28 -19.16
CA VAL A 538 -2.51 -0.93 -18.98
C VAL A 538 -1.27 -0.97 -18.06
N ASN A 539 -0.24 -0.20 -18.42
CA ASN A 539 1.04 -0.06 -17.71
C ASN A 539 1.86 -1.37 -17.53
N GLY A 540 1.46 -2.47 -18.20
CA GLY A 540 2.14 -3.76 -18.10
C GLY A 540 2.07 -4.41 -16.71
N SER A 541 1.04 -4.11 -15.91
CA SER A 541 0.83 -4.72 -14.59
C SER A 541 0.72 -6.24 -14.66
N ASN A 542 1.36 -6.97 -13.74
CA ASN A 542 1.26 -8.43 -13.68
C ASN A 542 0.35 -8.93 -12.55
N SER A 543 -0.40 -8.03 -11.89
CA SER A 543 -1.34 -8.45 -10.85
C SER A 543 -2.50 -9.26 -11.45
N ILE A 544 -2.98 -10.24 -10.68
CA ILE A 544 -4.08 -11.13 -11.08
C ILE A 544 -5.35 -10.35 -11.46
N LYS A 545 -5.55 -9.19 -10.82
CA LYS A 545 -6.69 -8.29 -11.07
C LYS A 545 -6.66 -7.63 -12.46
N TYR A 546 -5.52 -7.64 -13.15
CA TYR A 546 -5.40 -7.19 -14.55
C TYR A 546 -5.26 -8.37 -15.52
N VAL A 547 -4.49 -9.39 -15.13
CA VAL A 547 -4.23 -10.57 -15.96
C VAL A 547 -5.51 -11.38 -16.21
N LEU A 548 -6.30 -11.64 -15.16
CA LEU A 548 -7.53 -12.42 -15.29
C LEU A 548 -8.56 -11.72 -16.19
N PRO A 549 -8.96 -10.45 -15.97
CA PRO A 549 -9.93 -9.80 -16.87
C PRO A 549 -9.46 -9.75 -18.32
N ALA A 550 -8.17 -9.56 -18.57
CA ALA A 550 -7.60 -9.60 -19.92
C ALA A 550 -7.81 -10.98 -20.57
N ILE A 551 -7.44 -12.05 -19.87
CA ILE A 551 -7.64 -13.45 -20.31
C ILE A 551 -9.12 -13.76 -20.53
N LEU A 552 -10.01 -13.34 -19.63
CA LEU A 552 -11.45 -13.62 -19.76
C LEU A 552 -12.08 -12.92 -20.97
N ASN A 553 -11.60 -11.73 -21.33
CA ASN A 553 -12.07 -11.01 -22.52
C ASN A 553 -11.64 -11.69 -23.83
N GLU A 554 -10.49 -12.34 -23.84
CA GLU A 554 -9.95 -13.01 -25.02
C GLU A 554 -10.41 -14.47 -25.17
N SER A 555 -10.30 -15.25 -24.10
CA SER A 555 -10.42 -16.71 -24.13
C SER A 555 -11.82 -17.19 -24.47
N LYS A 556 -11.98 -17.81 -25.65
CA LYS A 556 -13.26 -18.43 -26.04
C LYS A 556 -13.51 -19.71 -25.26
N PHE A 557 -12.45 -20.43 -24.90
CA PHE A 557 -12.55 -21.61 -24.06
C PHE A 557 -13.18 -21.27 -22.70
N LEU A 558 -12.62 -20.30 -21.98
CA LEU A 558 -13.12 -19.89 -20.67
C LEU A 558 -14.50 -19.23 -20.78
N GLN A 559 -14.73 -18.39 -21.79
CA GLN A 559 -16.05 -17.81 -22.05
C GLN A 559 -17.13 -18.90 -22.22
N ASN A 560 -16.85 -19.96 -22.97
CA ASN A 560 -17.79 -21.07 -23.17
C ASN A 560 -17.99 -21.94 -21.92
N LYS A 561 -16.95 -22.11 -21.11
CA LYS A 561 -17.02 -22.91 -19.87
C LYS A 561 -17.76 -22.16 -18.77
N TYR A 562 -17.32 -20.94 -18.46
CA TYR A 562 -17.74 -20.17 -17.29
C TYR A 562 -18.94 -19.24 -17.53
N SER A 563 -19.51 -19.21 -18.75
CA SER A 563 -20.85 -18.66 -19.03
C SER A 563 -21.98 -19.61 -18.63
N LYS A 564 -21.65 -20.88 -18.36
CA LYS A 564 -22.61 -21.87 -17.89
C LYS A 564 -22.79 -21.76 -16.38
N ASN A 565 -23.96 -22.16 -15.91
CA ASN A 565 -24.27 -22.30 -14.50
C ASN A 565 -23.59 -23.57 -13.92
N ILE A 566 -22.27 -23.51 -13.76
CA ILE A 566 -21.44 -24.64 -13.29
C ILE A 566 -20.73 -24.37 -11.97
N TYR A 567 -20.77 -23.13 -11.45
CA TYR A 567 -20.07 -22.74 -10.23
C TYR A 567 -21.07 -22.42 -9.12
N GLY A 568 -20.89 -23.03 -7.95
CA GLY A 568 -21.77 -22.82 -6.79
C GLY A 568 -21.89 -24.03 -5.87
N LYS A 569 -22.66 -23.91 -4.80
CA LYS A 569 -22.96 -25.03 -3.90
C LYS A 569 -23.74 -26.09 -4.69
N GLN A 570 -23.28 -27.35 -4.58
CA GLN A 570 -23.87 -28.49 -5.29
C GLN A 570 -23.86 -28.37 -6.84
N LYS A 571 -22.97 -27.53 -7.39
CA LYS A 571 -22.72 -27.44 -8.83
C LYS A 571 -21.48 -28.28 -9.23
N PRO A 572 -21.24 -28.54 -10.53
CA PRO A 572 -20.08 -29.30 -10.99
C PRO A 572 -18.73 -28.77 -10.49
N ILE A 573 -18.57 -27.45 -10.44
CA ILE A 573 -17.47 -26.79 -9.73
C ILE A 573 -18.05 -26.31 -8.40
N SER A 574 -17.72 -27.04 -7.33
CA SER A 574 -18.29 -26.77 -6.02
C SER A 574 -17.68 -25.53 -5.37
N SER A 575 -18.54 -24.65 -4.88
CA SER A 575 -18.19 -23.50 -4.04
C SER A 575 -18.60 -23.75 -2.59
N LEU A 576 -17.83 -23.21 -1.64
CA LEU A 576 -18.20 -23.16 -0.22
C LEU A 576 -19.02 -21.89 0.11
N ASN A 577 -18.82 -20.79 -0.62
CA ASN A 577 -19.36 -19.47 -0.24
C ASN A 577 -20.44 -18.92 -1.17
N MET A 578 -20.66 -19.51 -2.34
CA MET A 578 -21.60 -19.01 -3.35
C MET A 578 -22.64 -20.09 -3.69
N ASP A 579 -23.92 -19.75 -3.62
CA ASP A 579 -24.99 -20.71 -3.95
C ASP A 579 -25.01 -21.02 -5.45
N GLU A 580 -24.99 -19.98 -6.29
CA GLU A 580 -24.92 -20.08 -7.74
C GLU A 580 -24.21 -18.85 -8.32
N LYS A 581 -23.25 -19.06 -9.22
CA LYS A 581 -22.52 -17.97 -9.87
C LYS A 581 -22.19 -18.30 -11.33
N THR A 582 -22.53 -17.38 -12.22
CA THR A 582 -22.06 -17.37 -13.60
C THR A 582 -21.04 -16.25 -13.75
N TRP A 583 -19.79 -16.61 -14.03
CA TRP A 583 -18.67 -15.66 -14.04
C TRP A 583 -18.56 -14.88 -15.34
N ILE A 584 -18.95 -15.49 -16.48
CA ILE A 584 -18.89 -14.82 -17.77
C ILE A 584 -20.24 -14.17 -18.06
N GLN A 585 -20.24 -12.84 -17.95
CA GLN A 585 -21.35 -11.97 -18.30
C GLN A 585 -20.79 -10.82 -19.14
N PHE A 586 -21.53 -10.37 -20.15
CA PHE A 586 -21.06 -9.35 -21.08
C PHE A 586 -21.74 -8.00 -20.83
N GLU A 587 -20.95 -6.93 -20.83
CA GLU A 587 -21.42 -5.56 -20.98
C GLU A 587 -20.95 -5.04 -22.34
N GLY A 588 -21.87 -4.96 -23.29
CA GLY A 588 -21.50 -4.73 -24.70
C GLY A 588 -20.69 -5.89 -25.27
N LYS A 589 -19.41 -5.63 -25.60
CA LYS A 589 -18.47 -6.64 -26.14
C LYS A 589 -17.48 -7.17 -25.10
N GLU A 590 -17.44 -6.57 -23.92
CA GLU A 590 -16.45 -6.88 -22.89
C GLU A 590 -17.07 -7.79 -21.83
N VAL A 591 -16.25 -8.70 -21.30
CA VAL A 591 -16.62 -9.50 -20.13
C VAL A 591 -16.55 -8.61 -18.90
N LEU A 592 -17.63 -8.59 -18.13
CA LEU A 592 -17.69 -7.92 -16.84
C LEU A 592 -16.59 -8.45 -15.93
N ASP A 593 -15.76 -7.54 -15.42
CA ASP A 593 -14.71 -7.86 -14.45
C ASP A 593 -15.29 -8.72 -13.31
N PRO A 594 -14.81 -9.96 -13.12
CA PRO A 594 -15.39 -10.92 -12.17
C PRO A 594 -15.39 -10.38 -10.74
N TYR A 595 -14.38 -9.58 -10.38
CA TYR A 595 -14.32 -8.99 -9.05
C TYR A 595 -15.40 -7.91 -8.85
N LYS A 596 -15.89 -7.26 -9.93
CA LYS A 596 -16.96 -6.23 -9.86
C LYS A 596 -18.34 -6.87 -9.72
N GLN A 597 -18.43 -8.18 -9.92
CA GLN A 597 -19.66 -8.94 -9.78
C GLN A 597 -19.86 -9.50 -8.36
N LEU A 598 -18.93 -9.25 -7.43
CA LEU A 598 -19.06 -9.61 -6.01
C LEU A 598 -19.65 -8.46 -5.21
N ASP A 599 -20.33 -8.79 -4.11
CA ASP A 599 -20.85 -7.80 -3.17
C ASP A 599 -19.68 -7.03 -2.55
N PRO A 600 -19.77 -5.70 -2.40
CA PRO A 600 -18.69 -4.92 -1.81
C PRO A 600 -18.50 -5.31 -0.34
N VAL A 601 -17.23 -5.38 0.10
CA VAL A 601 -16.88 -5.71 1.50
C VAL A 601 -17.43 -4.67 2.48
N PHE A 602 -17.53 -3.42 2.04
CA PHE A 602 -18.17 -2.35 2.78
C PHE A 602 -19.44 -1.90 2.05
N THR A 603 -20.58 -1.93 2.72
CA THR A 603 -21.87 -1.51 2.14
C THR A 603 -21.98 -0.01 1.92
N ASP A 604 -21.17 0.77 2.64
CA ASP A 604 -21.21 2.23 2.63
C ASP A 604 -20.31 2.82 1.52
N TYR A 605 -19.53 1.98 0.83
CA TYR A 605 -18.50 2.39 -0.11
C TYR A 605 -18.56 1.57 -1.38
N ASP A 606 -18.44 2.25 -2.52
CA ASP A 606 -18.22 1.56 -3.77
C ASP A 606 -16.79 1.01 -3.85
N ARG A 607 -16.61 0.05 -4.74
CA ARG A 607 -15.38 -0.70 -4.90
C ARG A 607 -14.23 0.14 -5.45
N THR A 608 -14.52 1.08 -6.34
CA THR A 608 -13.54 1.99 -6.93
C THR A 608 -12.91 2.86 -5.85
N THR A 609 -13.71 3.29 -4.87
CA THR A 609 -13.26 4.03 -3.70
C THR A 609 -12.24 3.21 -2.89
N LEU A 610 -12.51 1.92 -2.67
CA LEU A 610 -11.61 1.04 -1.91
C LEU A 610 -10.29 0.74 -2.61
N ASP A 611 -10.32 0.46 -3.92
CA ASP A 611 -9.12 0.18 -4.70
C ASP A 611 -8.22 1.43 -4.85
N LEU A 612 -8.78 2.65 -4.79
CA LEU A 612 -8.02 3.90 -4.84
C LEU A 612 -7.33 4.25 -3.49
N LEU A 613 -7.81 3.72 -2.36
CA LEU A 613 -7.38 4.09 -1.00
C LEU A 613 -6.04 3.53 -0.59
N MET A 614 -5.56 2.56 -1.34
CA MET A 614 -4.48 1.71 -0.89
C MET A 614 -3.28 1.98 -1.79
N PRO A 615 -2.10 2.31 -1.22
CA PRO A 615 -0.88 2.41 -2.00
C PRO A 615 -0.71 1.21 -2.93
N GLU A 616 -0.09 1.38 -4.10
CA GLU A 616 0.14 0.27 -5.06
C GLU A 616 0.81 -0.95 -4.39
N ASP A 617 1.64 -0.72 -3.36
CA ASP A 617 2.28 -1.76 -2.55
C ASP A 617 1.31 -2.48 -1.58
N GLU A 618 0.26 -1.81 -1.10
CA GLU A 618 -0.80 -2.42 -0.27
C GLU A 618 -1.88 -3.10 -1.13
N ILE A 619 -2.14 -2.59 -2.35
CA ILE A 619 -3.00 -3.25 -3.34
C ILE A 619 -2.41 -4.61 -3.74
N GLN A 620 -1.08 -4.73 -3.79
CA GLN A 620 -0.39 -6.00 -4.02
C GLN A 620 -0.60 -7.03 -2.89
N ASN A 621 -1.03 -6.60 -1.70
CA ASN A 621 -1.20 -7.44 -0.51
C ASN A 621 -2.65 -7.47 0.00
N GLY A 622 -3.65 -7.42 -0.89
CA GLY A 622 -5.06 -7.59 -0.47
C GLY A 622 -5.59 -6.45 0.41
N GLY A 623 -5.17 -5.20 0.15
CA GLY A 623 -5.48 -4.09 1.05
C GLY A 623 -6.96 -3.95 1.48
N ALA A 624 -7.92 -4.23 0.60
CA ALA A 624 -9.35 -4.20 0.96
C ALA A 624 -9.67 -5.17 2.11
N ALA A 625 -9.07 -6.37 2.09
CA ALA A 625 -9.19 -7.34 3.15
C ALA A 625 -8.47 -6.90 4.43
N MET A 626 -7.29 -6.28 4.31
CA MET A 626 -6.58 -5.67 5.46
C MET A 626 -7.45 -4.59 6.14
N THR A 627 -8.06 -3.70 5.36
CA THR A 627 -8.95 -2.64 5.87
C THR A 627 -10.20 -3.23 6.51
N ALA A 628 -10.76 -4.30 5.94
CA ALA A 628 -11.93 -4.97 6.47
C ALA A 628 -11.62 -5.68 7.80
N TYR A 629 -10.47 -6.36 7.87
CA TYR A 629 -9.95 -6.93 9.11
C TYR A 629 -9.73 -5.83 10.15
N ALA A 630 -9.08 -4.73 9.78
CA ALA A 630 -8.90 -3.57 10.66
C ALA A 630 -10.26 -3.03 11.16
N ARG A 631 -11.28 -2.92 10.30
CA ARG A 631 -12.64 -2.53 10.72
C ARG A 631 -13.20 -3.51 11.75
N CYS A 632 -13.08 -4.82 11.52
CA CYS A 632 -13.50 -5.84 12.49
C CYS A 632 -12.76 -5.76 13.83
N GLN A 633 -11.52 -5.28 13.84
CA GLN A 633 -10.69 -5.18 15.04
C GLN A 633 -10.86 -3.85 15.79
N PHE A 634 -11.05 -2.74 15.07
CA PHE A 634 -10.96 -1.38 15.63
C PHE A 634 -12.27 -0.60 15.62
N THR A 635 -13.39 -1.21 15.24
CA THR A 635 -14.71 -0.55 15.29
C THR A 635 -15.72 -1.38 16.06
N LYS A 636 -16.72 -0.71 16.64
CA LYS A 636 -17.91 -1.37 17.18
C LYS A 636 -18.85 -1.65 16.02
N MET A 637 -19.32 -2.89 15.94
CA MET A 637 -20.27 -3.34 14.93
C MET A 637 -21.15 -4.45 15.49
N SER A 638 -22.34 -4.58 14.93
CA SER A 638 -23.27 -5.68 15.18
C SER A 638 -22.71 -7.03 14.69
N ILE A 639 -23.33 -8.12 15.17
CA ILE A 639 -22.99 -9.48 14.73
C ILE A 639 -23.31 -9.62 13.23
N GLU A 640 -24.42 -9.04 12.79
CA GLU A 640 -24.86 -9.06 11.40
C GLU A 640 -23.87 -8.33 10.48
N GLU A 641 -23.36 -7.16 10.87
CA GLU A 641 -22.33 -6.44 10.11
C GLU A 641 -21.03 -7.23 10.01
N ARG A 642 -20.57 -7.82 11.12
CA ARG A 642 -19.37 -8.66 11.12
C ARG A 642 -19.55 -9.88 10.22
N GLN A 643 -20.72 -10.49 10.25
CA GLN A 643 -21.05 -11.65 9.42
C GLN A 643 -21.06 -11.29 7.92
N LYS A 644 -21.59 -10.12 7.55
CA LYS A 644 -21.52 -9.62 6.17
C LYS A 644 -20.09 -9.40 5.68
N ILE A 645 -19.24 -8.78 6.50
CA ILE A 645 -17.81 -8.62 6.18
C ILE A 645 -17.16 -9.99 5.98
N LYS A 646 -17.42 -10.94 6.88
CA LYS A 646 -16.92 -12.31 6.79
C LYS A 646 -17.32 -12.98 5.47
N GLU A 647 -18.61 -12.92 5.10
CA GLU A 647 -19.12 -13.50 3.86
C GLU A 647 -18.52 -12.87 2.61
N ALA A 648 -18.34 -11.55 2.61
CA ALA A 648 -17.70 -10.85 1.51
C ALA A 648 -16.23 -11.27 1.37
N LEU A 649 -15.46 -11.25 2.46
CA LEU A 649 -14.06 -11.69 2.49
C LEU A 649 -13.89 -13.12 1.97
N LEU A 650 -14.77 -14.04 2.40
CA LEU A 650 -14.77 -15.42 1.94
C LEU A 650 -14.98 -15.53 0.42
N LYS A 651 -15.92 -14.77 -0.14
CA LYS A 651 -16.19 -14.73 -1.59
C LYS A 651 -15.02 -14.16 -2.40
N TYR A 652 -14.33 -13.13 -1.89
CA TYR A 652 -13.20 -12.51 -2.57
C TYR A 652 -12.00 -13.45 -2.64
N CYS A 653 -11.55 -13.97 -1.49
CA CYS A 653 -10.42 -14.90 -1.45
C CYS A 653 -10.71 -16.20 -2.23
N GLU A 654 -11.98 -16.66 -2.26
CA GLU A 654 -12.41 -17.77 -3.13
C GLU A 654 -12.24 -17.44 -4.63
N LEU A 655 -12.50 -16.20 -5.04
CA LEU A 655 -12.32 -15.78 -6.43
C LEU A 655 -10.83 -15.70 -6.79
N ASP A 656 -9.94 -15.27 -5.90
CA ASP A 656 -8.50 -15.20 -6.18
C ASP A 656 -7.90 -16.59 -6.47
N THR A 657 -8.27 -17.62 -5.70
CA THR A 657 -7.85 -19.00 -5.99
C THR A 657 -8.49 -19.58 -7.24
N LEU A 658 -9.78 -19.27 -7.50
CA LEU A 658 -10.43 -19.65 -8.76
C LEU A 658 -9.80 -18.95 -9.98
N ALA A 659 -9.37 -17.69 -9.82
CA ALA A 659 -8.72 -16.92 -10.87
C ALA A 659 -7.41 -17.58 -11.30
N MET A 660 -6.63 -18.10 -10.35
CA MET A 660 -5.44 -18.88 -10.66
C MET A 660 -5.77 -20.15 -11.46
N VAL A 661 -6.85 -20.85 -11.09
CA VAL A 661 -7.35 -22.01 -11.87
C VAL A 661 -7.71 -21.59 -13.30
N MET A 662 -8.46 -20.50 -13.48
CA MET A 662 -8.84 -20.00 -14.80
C MET A 662 -7.64 -19.62 -15.67
N ILE A 663 -6.62 -18.97 -15.08
CA ILE A 663 -5.37 -18.62 -15.78
C ILE A 663 -4.65 -19.90 -16.24
N TYR A 664 -4.53 -20.89 -15.37
CA TYR A 664 -3.92 -22.18 -15.71
C TYR A 664 -4.69 -22.92 -16.82
N GLU A 665 -6.02 -22.96 -16.72
CA GLU A 665 -6.88 -23.56 -17.75
C GLU A 665 -6.74 -22.87 -19.11
N TYR A 666 -6.65 -21.54 -19.13
CA TYR A 666 -6.40 -20.78 -20.35
C TYR A 666 -5.04 -21.13 -20.96
N TRP A 667 -3.98 -21.21 -20.16
CA TRP A 667 -2.67 -21.63 -20.65
C TRP A 667 -2.70 -23.04 -21.23
N LEU A 668 -3.38 -23.99 -20.58
CA LEU A 668 -3.58 -25.33 -21.14
C LEU A 668 -4.33 -25.30 -22.48
N ALA A 669 -5.42 -24.53 -22.57
CA ALA A 669 -6.19 -24.40 -23.79
C ALA A 669 -5.36 -23.78 -24.93
N LEU A 670 -4.53 -22.77 -24.61
CA LEU A 670 -3.60 -22.14 -25.53
C LEU A 670 -2.57 -23.15 -26.06
N LEU A 671 -1.93 -23.93 -25.18
CA LEU A 671 -0.94 -24.93 -25.55
C LEU A 671 -1.52 -26.09 -26.38
N ARG A 672 -2.79 -26.45 -26.14
CA ARG A 672 -3.50 -27.50 -26.89
C ARG A 672 -4.09 -27.00 -28.22
N GLY A 673 -4.03 -25.70 -28.50
CA GLY A 673 -4.66 -25.10 -29.68
C GLY A 673 -6.20 -25.11 -29.61
N GLU A 674 -6.77 -25.18 -28.41
CA GLU A 674 -8.22 -25.14 -28.18
C GLU A 674 -8.78 -23.70 -28.19
N GLU A 675 -7.90 -22.70 -28.08
CA GLU A 675 -8.26 -21.31 -28.30
C GLU A 675 -8.48 -21.04 -29.80
N ARG A 676 -9.69 -20.64 -30.17
CA ARG A 676 -9.97 -20.17 -31.53
C ARG A 676 -9.38 -18.78 -31.69
N ARG A 677 -8.32 -18.65 -32.48
CA ARG A 677 -7.79 -17.34 -32.91
C ARG A 677 -8.93 -16.53 -33.50
N VAL A 678 -9.15 -15.33 -32.96
CA VAL A 678 -10.02 -14.34 -33.60
C VAL A 678 -9.38 -14.02 -34.95
N ALA A 679 -10.15 -14.20 -36.01
CA ALA A 679 -9.76 -13.87 -37.38
C ALA A 679 -9.89 -12.38 -37.64
#